data_AF-G3JFS8-F1
#
_entry.id   AF-G3JFS8-F1
#
_cell.length_a   1.000
_cell.length_b   1.000
_cell.length_c   1.000
_cell.angle_alpha   90.00
_cell.angle_beta   90.00
_cell.angle_gamma   90.00
#
_symmetry.space_group_name_H-M   'P 1'
#
loop_
_entity.id
_entity.type
_entity.pdbx_description
1 polymer ?
#
loop_
_entity_poly.entity_id
_entity_poly.type
_entity_poly.pdbx_seq_one_letter_code
_entity_poly.pdbx_strand_id
1 'polypeptide(L)'
;MDGKTPQHAVDMFWKSFHTKAPGKATAVIPNRKRRRGKKAAEAPAPTGTQSAEASYEAAAATCRAKVAKIVQDCRRVNRKYRDPHFNIEFDLKLNQRECLESLSNAVPPEDESEPAPPAPGAQFLPRSAKRVTEIFTRPQFYINGPTANDVKQGNDGDCWLMAALSALSFKEGLIERLCVAHDQDVGVYGFVFYRDGEWISEIVDDFLYLTKADYDDQQKDRIAFDELDYRNPQEAYKRIFQSNSNSLYFAQCEHPQETWLPLLEKCYAKAHGDYAALEGGLSGEGIEDLTGGVASEFFATDILDKDEFWKQLLLANKEFLFGCSTGIFGSGFGSQKGIIEGHAYSVQRVVEMDGKRLVMLRNPWGKGEWKGAWADGSKEWTPEWMKKLGHKFGEDGEFWICYADLLRHYQCFERVRLFGAAWNVSQIWTTLHVPWVQEYNETYFCFSTTHAGPVVIVVSQLDERYFRGLEGQYSFQLSFRVHRAGHAGYIVRSETAHRMRRSANVELDPLEAGAYEVYVKIKAWRDDDVLPVQATIRRWAKTKRDKVSRIGRAYDLAHSRGQTVETEQEKAAREGYEKRRREKKRAAVKSELRKKLGDEYYQKKKDFERSRARAAKKKERRRVQREEKTRVRKERRAAAKEVAKEVPEMRAEAEQSPSQDDTFELSGVKGTADKDEAEQVGDELRTQDTKDEVVRESKEQAKKETKDATQEPNNNSPESKEDEDSGSSDSNSSDSDSSDSDTDSLASFSDYSDRELDLRVDALARADPALLASSDSDSDSDSDNGLLAKDPWNAVAVVGLRVYHQTATVTLGVVRPNPYAADDDSDAEDDKARVRVLDVDDSAVDASLPGGDVREKKDVIMGVKRTAA
;
A
#
# COMPACT_ATOMS: atom_id res chain seq x y z
N MET A 1 -17.45 -11.71 34.85
CA MET A 1 -17.10 -11.22 33.49
C MET A 1 -18.40 -10.81 32.85
N ASP A 2 -18.73 -9.54 33.04
CA ASP A 2 -20.09 -9.09 33.29
C ASP A 2 -20.70 -8.32 32.11
N GLY A 3 -21.98 -8.56 31.86
CA GLY A 3 -22.95 -7.52 31.46
C GLY A 3 -22.84 -6.84 30.09
N LYS A 4 -22.06 -7.35 29.14
CA LYS A 4 -22.00 -6.75 27.79
C LYS A 4 -23.17 -7.24 26.93
N THR A 5 -23.92 -6.33 26.32
CA THR A 5 -24.97 -6.69 25.35
C THR A 5 -24.34 -7.33 24.11
N PRO A 6 -25.04 -8.22 23.39
CA PRO A 6 -24.54 -8.79 22.13
C PRO A 6 -24.09 -7.71 21.13
N GLN A 7 -24.81 -6.59 21.03
CA GLN A 7 -24.44 -5.47 20.18
C GLN A 7 -23.11 -4.84 20.60
N HIS A 8 -22.89 -4.64 21.90
CA HIS A 8 -21.62 -4.10 22.39
C HIS A 8 -20.43 -5.02 22.07
N ALA A 9 -20.62 -6.34 22.12
CA ALA A 9 -19.57 -7.29 21.72
C ALA A 9 -19.25 -7.18 20.22
N VAL A 10 -20.28 -7.03 19.37
CA VAL A 10 -20.13 -6.81 17.91
C VAL A 10 -19.46 -5.48 17.61
N ASP A 11 -19.86 -4.40 18.28
CA ASP A 11 -19.25 -3.07 18.10
C ASP A 11 -17.78 -3.06 18.52
N MET A 12 -17.44 -3.76 19.61
CA MET A 12 -16.05 -3.96 20.04
C MET A 12 -15.23 -4.74 19.01
N PHE A 13 -15.82 -5.79 18.41
CA PHE A 13 -15.19 -6.52 17.32
C PHE A 13 -14.90 -5.61 16.11
N TRP A 14 -15.89 -4.85 15.63
CA TRP A 14 -15.69 -3.94 14.49
C TRP A 14 -14.64 -2.86 14.78
N LYS A 15 -14.60 -2.33 16.02
CA LYS A 15 -13.57 -1.38 16.45
C LYS A 15 -12.16 -1.97 16.45
N SER A 16 -12.00 -3.25 16.81
CA SER A 16 -10.69 -3.91 16.76
C SER A 16 -10.33 -4.43 15.37
N PHE A 17 -11.33 -4.80 14.57
CA PHE A 17 -11.16 -5.39 13.26
C PHE A 17 -10.84 -4.35 12.19
N HIS A 18 -11.36 -3.13 12.29
CA HIS A 18 -10.98 -2.04 11.38
C HIS A 18 -9.70 -1.35 11.86
N THR A 19 -8.70 -1.28 10.97
CA THR A 19 -7.52 -0.44 11.24
C THR A 19 -7.87 1.05 11.06
N LYS A 20 -7.36 1.89 11.97
CA LYS A 20 -7.43 3.36 11.84
C LYS A 20 -6.44 3.92 10.82
N ALA A 21 -5.41 3.13 10.46
CA ALA A 21 -4.36 3.50 9.51
C ALA A 21 -4.13 2.34 8.53
N PRO A 22 -5.02 2.14 7.54
CA PRO A 22 -4.82 1.12 6.53
C PRO A 22 -3.61 1.49 5.68
N GLY A 23 -2.69 0.54 5.50
CA GLY A 23 -1.46 0.79 4.79
C GLY A 23 -0.89 -0.49 4.19
N LYS A 24 -0.69 -0.48 2.87
CA LYS A 24 0.13 -1.46 2.15
C LYS A 24 1.57 -0.95 2.14
N ALA A 25 2.55 -1.85 2.20
CA ALA A 25 3.94 -1.47 1.97
C ALA A 25 4.05 -0.88 0.55
N THR A 26 4.31 0.41 0.41
CA THR A 26 4.51 1.06 -0.91
C THR A 26 5.96 0.98 -1.39
N ALA A 27 6.84 0.43 -0.55
CA ALA A 27 8.25 0.24 -0.81
C ALA A 27 8.78 -0.96 -0.04
N VAL A 28 9.50 -1.86 -0.71
CA VAL A 28 10.09 -3.07 -0.13
C VAL A 28 11.62 -3.06 -0.21
N ILE A 29 12.21 -2.23 -1.07
CA ILE A 29 13.67 -2.10 -1.20
C ILE A 29 14.22 -0.96 -0.31
N PRO A 30 15.36 -1.17 0.40
CA PRO A 30 15.94 -0.15 1.27
C PRO A 30 16.27 1.19 0.58
N ASN A 31 15.93 2.28 1.27
CA ASN A 31 15.90 3.67 0.80
C ASN A 31 17.25 4.24 0.29
N ARG A 32 18.40 3.64 0.66
CA ARG A 32 19.76 4.18 0.36
C ARG A 32 20.07 4.35 -1.13
N LYS A 33 19.37 3.65 -2.03
CA LYS A 33 19.53 3.78 -3.50
C LYS A 33 18.54 4.72 -4.18
N ARG A 34 17.46 5.18 -3.51
CA ARG A 34 16.47 6.10 -4.10
C ARG A 34 17.07 7.48 -4.45
N ARG A 35 18.01 8.01 -3.65
CA ARG A 35 18.66 9.31 -3.92
C ARG A 35 19.53 9.38 -5.19
N ARG A 36 20.13 8.26 -5.62
CA ARG A 36 21.00 8.22 -6.82
C ARG A 36 20.20 7.93 -8.10
N GLY A 37 19.03 7.30 -7.96
CA GLY A 37 18.07 7.02 -9.03
C GLY A 37 17.02 8.12 -9.26
N LYS A 38 16.96 9.17 -8.43
CA LYS A 38 16.02 10.29 -8.66
C LYS A 38 16.11 10.86 -10.08
N LYS A 39 17.30 10.96 -10.68
CA LYS A 39 17.45 11.40 -12.09
C LYS A 39 16.95 10.42 -13.16
N ALA A 40 16.66 9.16 -12.84
CA ALA A 40 16.21 8.15 -13.80
C ALA A 40 14.82 7.57 -13.50
N ALA A 41 14.30 7.77 -12.28
CA ALA A 41 12.98 7.34 -11.83
C ALA A 41 12.00 8.51 -11.61
N GLU A 42 12.42 9.76 -11.85
CA GLU A 42 11.53 10.94 -11.99
C GLU A 42 10.99 11.06 -13.44
N ALA A 43 10.55 9.95 -14.03
CA ALA A 43 9.44 10.08 -14.97
C ALA A 43 8.19 9.93 -14.11
N PRO A 44 7.50 11.02 -13.72
CA PRO A 44 6.13 10.86 -13.25
C PRO A 44 5.41 9.98 -14.28
N ALA A 45 4.57 9.03 -13.82
CA ALA A 45 3.63 8.36 -14.70
C ALA A 45 2.99 9.44 -15.59
N PRO A 46 2.90 9.26 -16.91
CA PRO A 46 2.49 10.32 -17.82
C PRO A 46 1.11 10.81 -17.41
N THR A 47 1.08 11.89 -16.63
CA THR A 47 -0.11 12.63 -16.27
C THR A 47 -0.44 13.49 -17.47
N GLY A 48 -1.08 12.88 -18.47
CA GLY A 48 -1.43 13.58 -19.69
C GLY A 48 -1.97 12.66 -20.77
N THR A 49 -2.76 13.26 -21.66
CA THR A 49 -3.23 12.62 -22.89
C THR A 49 -2.05 12.32 -23.80
N GLN A 50 -1.94 11.07 -24.24
CA GLN A 50 -0.97 10.64 -25.24
C GLN A 50 -1.67 9.83 -26.33
N SER A 51 -1.13 9.82 -27.54
CA SER A 51 -1.57 8.85 -28.54
C SER A 51 -1.29 7.44 -28.04
N ALA A 52 -2.22 6.50 -28.27
CA ALA A 52 -2.07 5.10 -27.86
C ALA A 52 -0.80 4.44 -28.44
N GLU A 53 -0.33 4.91 -29.60
CA GLU A 53 0.88 4.40 -30.27
C GLU A 53 2.17 5.13 -29.85
N ALA A 54 2.08 6.37 -29.34
CA ALA A 54 3.27 7.17 -29.03
C ALA A 54 4.09 6.58 -27.87
N SER A 55 3.42 6.03 -26.86
CA SER A 55 4.09 5.37 -25.73
C SER A 55 4.82 4.09 -26.17
N TYR A 56 4.24 3.34 -27.11
CA TYR A 56 4.89 2.19 -27.75
C TYR A 56 6.17 2.62 -28.49
N GLU A 57 6.10 3.64 -29.34
CA GLU A 57 7.27 4.09 -30.12
C GLU A 57 8.41 4.58 -29.23
N ALA A 58 8.10 5.25 -28.12
CA ALA A 58 9.11 5.67 -27.14
C ALA A 58 9.82 4.47 -26.48
N ALA A 59 9.06 3.44 -26.07
CA ALA A 59 9.61 2.21 -25.51
C ALA A 59 10.44 1.43 -26.54
N ALA A 60 9.94 1.31 -27.77
CA ALA A 60 10.61 0.65 -28.88
C ALA A 60 11.92 1.36 -29.26
N ALA A 61 11.92 2.70 -29.36
CA ALA A 61 13.12 3.48 -29.62
C ALA A 61 14.18 3.30 -28.52
N THR A 62 13.75 3.30 -27.25
CA THR A 62 14.63 3.05 -26.10
C THR A 62 15.24 1.64 -26.16
N CYS A 63 14.44 0.64 -26.51
CA CYS A 63 14.89 -0.73 -26.67
C CYS A 63 15.94 -0.85 -27.79
N ARG A 64 15.64 -0.31 -28.98
CA ARG A 64 16.56 -0.26 -30.13
C ARG A 64 17.91 0.35 -29.76
N ALA A 65 17.90 1.48 -29.04
CA ALA A 65 19.11 2.15 -28.59
C ALA A 65 19.94 1.30 -27.61
N LYS A 66 19.29 0.63 -26.65
CA LYS A 66 19.96 -0.27 -25.71
C LYS A 66 20.57 -1.48 -26.41
N VAL A 67 19.84 -2.12 -27.33
CA VAL A 67 20.35 -3.26 -28.11
C VAL A 67 21.55 -2.84 -28.95
N ALA A 68 21.47 -1.70 -29.66
CA ALA A 68 22.58 -1.18 -30.46
C ALA A 68 23.85 -0.95 -29.61
N LYS A 69 23.70 -0.42 -28.39
CA LYS A 69 24.81 -0.25 -27.46
C LYS A 69 25.42 -1.59 -27.02
N ILE A 70 24.57 -2.56 -26.66
CA ILE A 70 25.01 -3.92 -26.29
C ILE A 70 25.80 -4.56 -27.43
N VAL A 71 25.30 -4.46 -28.66
CA VAL A 71 25.97 -4.98 -29.87
C VAL A 71 27.35 -4.35 -30.05
N GLN A 72 27.46 -3.03 -29.91
CA GLN A 72 28.75 -2.32 -30.00
C GLN A 72 29.74 -2.78 -28.93
N ASP A 73 29.30 -2.91 -27.68
CA ASP A 73 30.15 -3.35 -26.57
C ASP A 73 30.59 -4.80 -26.76
N CYS A 74 29.68 -5.69 -27.15
CA CYS A 74 29.94 -7.10 -27.43
C CYS A 74 30.96 -7.28 -28.56
N ARG A 75 30.80 -6.55 -29.67
CA ARG A 75 31.75 -6.56 -30.79
C ARG A 75 33.13 -6.01 -30.38
N ARG A 76 33.18 -4.97 -29.54
CA ARG A 76 34.45 -4.38 -29.04
C ARG A 76 35.26 -5.39 -28.22
N VAL A 77 34.60 -6.19 -27.39
CA VAL A 77 35.26 -7.18 -26.52
C VAL A 77 35.31 -8.58 -27.12
N ASN A 78 34.83 -8.77 -28.35
CA ASN A 78 34.71 -10.05 -29.04
C ASN A 78 33.99 -11.13 -28.18
N ARG A 79 32.83 -10.78 -27.61
CA ARG A 79 32.01 -11.72 -26.83
C ARG A 79 30.55 -11.63 -27.25
N LYS A 80 29.86 -12.78 -27.28
CA LYS A 80 28.40 -12.82 -27.36
C LYS A 80 27.76 -12.21 -26.12
N TYR A 81 26.58 -11.62 -26.29
CA TYR A 81 25.81 -11.09 -25.18
C TYR A 81 25.41 -12.23 -24.23
N ARG A 82 25.43 -11.92 -22.95
CA ARG A 82 24.89 -12.76 -21.89
C ARG A 82 24.14 -11.83 -20.95
N ASP A 83 22.90 -12.15 -20.67
CA ASP A 83 22.03 -11.36 -19.82
C ASP A 83 22.50 -11.49 -18.37
N PRO A 84 23.01 -10.43 -17.75
CA PRO A 84 23.48 -10.50 -16.37
C PRO A 84 22.34 -10.66 -15.36
N HIS A 85 21.09 -10.39 -15.74
CA HIS A 85 19.93 -10.40 -14.85
C HIS A 85 19.01 -11.61 -15.07
N PHE A 86 19.21 -12.38 -16.14
CA PHE A 86 18.41 -13.57 -16.49
C PHE A 86 19.29 -14.66 -17.13
N ASN A 87 20.38 -15.01 -16.44
CA ASN A 87 21.41 -15.92 -16.94
C ASN A 87 21.04 -17.40 -16.71
N ILE A 88 20.18 -17.94 -17.56
CA ILE A 88 19.57 -19.26 -17.36
C ILE A 88 20.57 -20.42 -17.31
N GLU A 89 21.73 -20.31 -17.98
CA GLU A 89 22.73 -21.38 -18.00
C GLU A 89 23.41 -21.55 -16.64
N PHE A 90 23.91 -20.45 -16.07
CA PHE A 90 24.55 -20.51 -14.76
C PHE A 90 23.52 -20.71 -13.63
N ASP A 91 22.32 -20.14 -13.78
CA ASP A 91 21.21 -20.39 -12.85
C ASP A 91 20.92 -21.89 -12.73
N LEU A 92 20.92 -22.62 -13.85
CA LEU A 92 20.74 -24.07 -13.88
C LEU A 92 21.96 -24.83 -13.35
N LYS A 93 23.17 -24.51 -13.84
CA LYS A 93 24.41 -25.22 -13.47
C LYS A 93 24.78 -25.05 -11.99
N LEU A 94 24.45 -23.91 -11.39
CA LEU A 94 24.64 -23.64 -9.97
C LEU A 94 23.44 -24.04 -9.11
N ASN A 95 22.38 -24.61 -9.73
CA ASN A 95 21.14 -24.99 -9.08
C ASN A 95 20.50 -23.85 -8.25
N GLN A 96 20.55 -22.62 -8.77
CA GLN A 96 19.96 -21.44 -8.15
C GLN A 96 18.45 -21.37 -8.36
N ARG A 97 17.98 -21.83 -9.54
CA ARG A 97 16.57 -21.91 -9.93
C ARG A 97 15.81 -20.58 -9.85
N GLU A 98 16.50 -19.43 -9.87
CA GLU A 98 15.88 -18.10 -9.79
C GLU A 98 15.18 -17.69 -11.10
N CYS A 99 15.56 -18.30 -12.23
CA CYS A 99 14.89 -18.05 -13.53
C CYS A 99 13.68 -18.97 -13.74
N LEU A 100 13.60 -20.07 -13.00
CA LEU A 100 12.52 -21.06 -13.08
C LEU A 100 11.46 -20.86 -12.00
N GLU A 101 11.86 -20.52 -10.77
CA GLU A 101 10.96 -20.43 -9.63
C GLU A 101 10.61 -18.99 -9.24
N SER A 102 9.34 -18.79 -8.90
CA SER A 102 8.88 -17.56 -8.26
C SER A 102 9.24 -17.53 -6.76
N LEU A 103 9.12 -16.37 -6.12
CA LEU A 103 9.16 -16.30 -4.66
C LEU A 103 7.90 -16.97 -4.10
N SER A 104 8.07 -17.93 -3.18
CA SER A 104 6.93 -18.54 -2.51
C SER A 104 6.48 -17.69 -1.33
N ASN A 105 5.21 -17.31 -1.34
CA ASN A 105 4.47 -16.67 -0.25
C ASN A 105 3.53 -17.65 0.46
N ALA A 106 3.57 -18.95 0.17
CA ALA A 106 2.76 -19.92 0.88
C ALA A 106 3.17 -20.00 2.37
N VAL A 107 2.18 -20.03 3.26
CA VAL A 107 2.39 -20.22 4.69
C VAL A 107 3.04 -21.59 4.92
N PRO A 108 4.16 -21.68 5.66
CA PRO A 108 4.75 -22.95 6.05
C PRO A 108 3.78 -23.75 6.95
N PRO A 109 3.81 -25.10 6.91
CA PRO A 109 3.03 -25.90 7.84
C PRO A 109 3.43 -25.62 9.29
N GLU A 110 2.47 -25.75 10.23
CA GLU A 110 2.72 -25.56 11.66
C GLU A 110 3.64 -26.63 12.24
N ASP A 111 3.53 -27.85 11.73
CA ASP A 111 4.40 -28.97 12.08
C ASP A 111 5.66 -28.92 11.20
N GLU A 112 6.81 -28.65 11.82
CA GLU A 112 8.11 -28.62 11.12
C GLU A 112 8.51 -29.96 10.50
N SER A 113 7.84 -31.07 10.87
CA SER A 113 8.05 -32.38 10.25
C SER A 113 7.35 -32.52 8.90
N GLU A 114 6.35 -31.69 8.59
CA GLU A 114 5.71 -31.67 7.29
C GLU A 114 6.56 -30.91 6.25
N PRO A 115 6.66 -31.42 5.02
CA PRO A 115 7.41 -30.73 3.97
C PRO A 115 6.74 -29.42 3.63
N ALA A 116 7.50 -28.33 3.63
CA ALA A 116 7.01 -27.04 3.17
C ALA A 116 6.46 -27.15 1.73
N PRO A 117 5.39 -26.41 1.40
CA PRO A 117 4.84 -26.42 0.05
C PRO A 117 5.92 -26.04 -0.98
N PRO A 118 5.99 -26.76 -2.11
CA PRO A 118 6.99 -26.48 -3.12
C PRO A 118 6.83 -25.05 -3.65
N ALA A 119 7.96 -24.41 -3.98
CA ALA A 119 7.89 -23.11 -4.64
C ALA A 119 7.21 -23.25 -6.01
N PRO A 120 6.45 -22.24 -6.47
CA PRO A 120 5.95 -22.21 -7.84
C PRO A 120 7.10 -22.40 -8.83
N GLY A 121 6.99 -23.37 -9.74
CA GLY A 121 8.04 -23.76 -10.68
C GLY A 121 9.00 -24.85 -10.19
N ALA A 122 8.82 -25.40 -8.98
CA ALA A 122 9.65 -26.50 -8.47
C ALA A 122 9.59 -27.76 -9.36
N GLN A 123 8.47 -27.96 -10.06
CA GLN A 123 8.23 -29.03 -11.02
C GLN A 123 9.07 -28.91 -12.30
N PHE A 124 9.60 -27.72 -12.62
CA PHE A 124 10.42 -27.54 -13.81
C PHE A 124 11.76 -28.23 -13.65
N LEU A 125 12.06 -29.10 -14.61
CA LEU A 125 13.26 -29.94 -14.63
C LEU A 125 13.94 -29.90 -16.00
N PRO A 126 14.27 -28.70 -16.54
CA PRO A 126 15.14 -28.62 -17.71
C PRO A 126 16.51 -29.22 -17.37
N ARG A 127 17.15 -29.84 -18.36
CA ARG A 127 18.35 -30.65 -18.14
C ARG A 127 19.63 -29.99 -18.64
N SER A 128 19.51 -29.01 -19.54
CA SER A 128 20.63 -28.20 -20.04
C SER A 128 20.11 -26.84 -20.51
N ALA A 129 21.02 -25.90 -20.75
CA ALA A 129 20.73 -24.64 -21.42
C ALA A 129 21.85 -24.32 -22.42
N LYS A 130 21.50 -24.04 -23.67
CA LYS A 130 22.48 -23.78 -24.76
C LYS A 130 22.07 -22.58 -25.59
N ARG A 131 23.05 -21.99 -26.29
CA ARG A 131 22.77 -20.91 -27.25
C ARG A 131 22.03 -21.44 -28.46
N VAL A 132 21.26 -20.57 -29.10
CA VAL A 132 20.61 -20.83 -30.40
C VAL A 132 21.59 -21.42 -31.41
N THR A 133 22.80 -20.88 -31.55
CA THR A 133 23.81 -21.39 -32.50
C THR A 133 24.34 -22.79 -32.18
N GLU A 134 24.10 -23.29 -30.98
CA GLU A 134 24.49 -24.65 -30.59
C GLU A 134 23.35 -25.65 -30.79
N ILE A 135 22.09 -25.20 -30.71
CA ILE A 135 20.89 -26.02 -30.85
C ILE A 135 20.47 -26.14 -32.32
N PHE A 136 20.62 -25.06 -33.09
CA PHE A 136 20.13 -24.96 -34.46
C PHE A 136 21.30 -24.93 -35.45
N THR A 137 21.15 -25.62 -36.57
CA THR A 137 22.19 -25.67 -37.61
C THR A 137 22.17 -24.43 -38.49
N ARG A 138 20.98 -23.92 -38.80
CA ARG A 138 20.74 -22.71 -39.60
C ARG A 138 19.59 -21.93 -38.97
N PRO A 139 19.79 -21.36 -37.76
CA PRO A 139 18.74 -20.64 -37.07
C PRO A 139 18.24 -19.48 -37.93
N GLN A 140 16.93 -19.34 -38.00
CA GLN A 140 16.28 -18.16 -38.54
C GLN A 140 15.27 -17.67 -37.52
N PHE A 141 15.18 -16.35 -37.36
CA PHE A 141 14.26 -15.78 -36.39
C PHE A 141 12.80 -16.01 -36.84
N TYR A 142 12.48 -15.64 -38.09
CA TYR A 142 11.21 -15.95 -38.75
C TYR A 142 11.44 -16.79 -40.01
N ILE A 143 10.54 -17.73 -40.30
CA ILE A 143 10.52 -18.51 -41.54
C ILE A 143 9.13 -18.40 -42.17
N ASN A 144 9.02 -17.64 -43.27
CA ASN A 144 7.74 -17.27 -43.91
C ASN A 144 6.84 -16.37 -43.04
N GLY A 145 7.42 -15.63 -42.10
CA GLY A 145 6.69 -14.76 -41.16
C GLY A 145 6.14 -15.54 -39.95
N PRO A 146 5.78 -14.85 -38.86
CA PRO A 146 5.22 -15.50 -37.68
C PRO A 146 3.76 -15.90 -37.91
N THR A 147 3.50 -17.20 -37.93
CA THR A 147 2.17 -17.77 -38.13
C THR A 147 1.68 -18.50 -36.88
N ALA A 148 0.37 -18.74 -36.79
CA ALA A 148 -0.21 -19.53 -35.71
C ALA A 148 0.40 -20.93 -35.63
N ASN A 149 0.72 -21.52 -36.79
CA ASN A 149 1.32 -22.85 -36.91
C ASN A 149 2.68 -22.95 -36.21
N ASP A 150 3.41 -21.84 -36.11
CA ASP A 150 4.71 -21.83 -35.43
C ASP A 150 4.54 -21.88 -33.91
N VAL A 151 3.32 -21.77 -33.36
CA VAL A 151 3.08 -21.80 -31.92
C VAL A 151 2.82 -23.23 -31.45
N LYS A 152 3.79 -23.79 -30.70
CA LYS A 152 3.63 -25.03 -29.93
C LYS A 152 4.06 -24.83 -28.49
N GLN A 153 3.15 -25.12 -27.57
CA GLN A 153 3.42 -25.11 -26.14
C GLN A 153 4.43 -26.19 -25.72
N GLY A 154 5.33 -25.83 -24.81
CA GLY A 154 6.30 -26.75 -24.19
C GLY A 154 5.82 -27.36 -22.87
N ASN A 155 6.76 -27.65 -21.97
CA ASN A 155 6.49 -28.20 -20.64
C ASN A 155 6.18 -27.10 -19.60
N ASP A 156 5.23 -26.22 -19.91
CA ASP A 156 4.75 -25.15 -19.02
C ASP A 156 3.22 -25.06 -19.06
N GLY A 157 2.60 -24.43 -18.05
CA GLY A 157 1.17 -24.17 -17.95
C GLY A 157 0.75 -22.82 -18.56
N ASP A 158 1.39 -22.38 -19.64
CA ASP A 158 1.26 -21.05 -20.24
C ASP A 158 0.39 -21.01 -21.51
N CYS A 159 -0.54 -21.96 -21.65
CA CYS A 159 -1.42 -22.09 -22.82
C CYS A 159 -2.16 -20.80 -23.19
N TRP A 160 -2.46 -19.97 -22.19
CA TRP A 160 -3.09 -18.66 -22.38
C TRP A 160 -2.22 -17.70 -23.21
N LEU A 161 -0.90 -17.69 -22.99
CA LEU A 161 0.05 -16.90 -23.77
C LEU A 161 0.17 -17.45 -25.18
N MET A 162 0.25 -18.77 -25.32
CA MET A 162 0.32 -19.43 -26.64
C MET A 162 -0.95 -19.19 -27.47
N ALA A 163 -2.13 -19.23 -26.83
CA ALA A 163 -3.39 -18.86 -27.47
C ALA A 163 -3.42 -17.37 -27.86
N ALA A 164 -2.91 -16.48 -27.00
CA ALA A 164 -2.78 -15.06 -27.32
C ALA A 164 -1.89 -14.84 -28.57
N LEU A 165 -0.70 -15.43 -28.61
CA LEU A 165 0.22 -15.35 -29.75
C LEU A 165 -0.41 -15.93 -31.03
N SER A 166 -1.14 -17.04 -30.90
CA SER A 166 -1.90 -17.63 -32.01
C SER A 166 -2.94 -16.65 -32.55
N ALA A 167 -3.68 -15.95 -31.68
CA ALA A 167 -4.64 -14.92 -32.09
C ALA A 167 -3.96 -13.72 -32.77
N LEU A 168 -2.82 -13.27 -32.25
CA LEU A 168 -2.06 -12.15 -32.82
C LEU A 168 -1.61 -12.41 -34.26
N SER A 169 -1.26 -13.66 -34.59
CA SER A 169 -0.76 -14.03 -35.93
C SER A 169 -1.75 -13.77 -37.07
N PHE A 170 -3.04 -13.64 -36.77
CA PHE A 170 -4.07 -13.36 -37.79
C PHE A 170 -4.22 -11.88 -38.12
N LYS A 171 -3.49 -10.99 -37.42
CA LYS A 171 -3.40 -9.58 -37.76
C LYS A 171 -1.95 -9.24 -38.07
N GLU A 172 -1.67 -9.04 -39.36
CA GLU A 172 -0.33 -8.77 -39.87
C GLU A 172 0.37 -7.65 -39.10
N GLY A 173 1.64 -7.87 -38.74
CA GLY A 173 2.49 -6.90 -38.07
C GLY A 173 2.39 -6.87 -36.55
N LEU A 174 1.42 -7.53 -35.91
CA LEU A 174 1.34 -7.49 -34.43
C LEU A 174 2.48 -8.25 -33.75
N ILE A 175 2.86 -9.42 -34.25
CA ILE A 175 3.95 -10.21 -33.65
C ILE A 175 5.30 -9.54 -33.93
N GLU A 176 5.49 -9.01 -35.14
CA GLU A 176 6.70 -8.32 -35.55
C GLU A 176 6.94 -7.03 -34.75
N ARG A 177 5.87 -6.39 -34.26
CA ARG A 177 5.96 -5.24 -33.34
C ARG A 177 6.52 -5.61 -31.97
N LEU A 178 6.47 -6.88 -31.57
CA LEU A 178 7.00 -7.29 -30.26
C LEU A 178 8.53 -7.29 -30.25
N CYS A 179 9.19 -7.81 -31.29
CA CYS A 179 10.66 -7.85 -31.38
C CYS A 179 11.20 -6.66 -32.17
N VAL A 180 11.57 -5.60 -31.46
CA VAL A 180 11.90 -4.30 -32.08
C VAL A 180 13.37 -4.18 -32.52
N ALA A 181 14.26 -5.03 -32.01
CA ALA A 181 15.66 -5.11 -32.43
C ALA A 181 16.30 -6.43 -31.99
N HIS A 182 17.12 -7.01 -32.86
CA HIS A 182 17.95 -8.17 -32.52
C HIS A 182 19.21 -8.23 -33.38
N ASP A 183 20.24 -8.93 -32.88
CA ASP A 183 21.47 -9.26 -33.60
C ASP A 183 21.84 -10.72 -33.28
N GLN A 184 21.68 -11.60 -34.27
CA GLN A 184 21.80 -13.06 -34.09
C GLN A 184 23.26 -13.49 -33.89
N ASP A 185 24.22 -12.75 -34.45
CA ASP A 185 25.65 -13.04 -34.30
C ASP A 185 26.12 -12.75 -32.87
N VAL A 186 25.67 -11.61 -32.32
CA VAL A 186 25.92 -11.23 -30.93
C VAL A 186 25.05 -12.06 -29.96
N GLY A 187 23.88 -12.52 -30.40
CA GLY A 187 22.93 -13.27 -29.57
C GLY A 187 22.17 -12.37 -28.60
N VAL A 188 21.67 -11.23 -29.06
CA VAL A 188 20.88 -10.27 -28.26
C VAL A 188 19.55 -9.95 -28.94
N TYR A 189 18.46 -9.94 -28.17
CA TYR A 189 17.10 -9.70 -28.65
C TYR A 189 16.38 -8.75 -27.70
N GLY A 190 15.74 -7.73 -28.25
CA GLY A 190 14.98 -6.71 -27.52
C GLY A 190 13.51 -6.75 -27.87
N PHE A 191 12.67 -6.89 -26.85
CA PHE A 191 11.22 -6.97 -26.96
C PHE A 191 10.53 -5.84 -26.22
N VAL A 192 9.27 -5.59 -26.58
CA VAL A 192 8.41 -4.58 -25.96
C VAL A 192 7.08 -5.22 -25.56
N PHE A 193 6.65 -4.96 -24.33
CA PHE A 193 5.41 -5.48 -23.73
C PHE A 193 4.64 -4.35 -23.07
N TYR A 194 3.34 -4.52 -22.90
CA TYR A 194 2.47 -3.57 -22.21
C TYR A 194 2.25 -4.00 -20.76
N ARG A 195 2.37 -3.06 -19.83
CA ARG A 195 2.17 -3.28 -18.39
C ARG A 195 1.62 -2.03 -17.72
N ASP A 196 0.55 -2.19 -16.95
CA ASP A 196 -0.03 -1.15 -16.09
C ASP A 196 -0.19 0.22 -16.79
N GLY A 197 -0.66 0.23 -18.04
CA GLY A 197 -0.89 1.47 -18.78
C GLY A 197 0.28 1.96 -19.64
N GLU A 198 1.42 1.28 -19.64
CA GLU A 198 2.65 1.72 -20.32
C GLU A 198 3.37 0.59 -21.05
N TRP A 199 4.10 0.95 -22.10
CA TRP A 199 4.98 0.03 -22.80
C TRP A 199 6.36 -0.03 -22.15
N ILE A 200 6.81 -1.24 -21.85
CA ILE A 200 8.11 -1.55 -21.25
C ILE A 200 8.99 -2.31 -22.24
N SER A 201 10.31 -2.14 -22.14
CA SER A 201 11.27 -2.85 -22.99
C SER A 201 12.10 -3.84 -22.18
N GLU A 202 12.23 -5.07 -22.65
CA GLU A 202 13.12 -6.09 -22.07
C GLU A 202 14.10 -6.63 -23.12
N ILE A 203 15.30 -7.04 -22.66
CA ILE A 203 16.38 -7.53 -23.53
C ILE A 203 16.92 -8.83 -22.97
N VAL A 204 17.01 -9.87 -23.79
CA VAL A 204 17.52 -11.19 -23.42
C VAL A 204 18.67 -11.63 -24.32
N ASP A 205 19.46 -12.60 -23.83
CA ASP A 205 20.40 -13.36 -24.65
C ASP A 205 19.76 -14.58 -25.34
N ASP A 206 20.53 -15.30 -26.14
CA ASP A 206 20.09 -16.42 -26.97
C ASP A 206 20.19 -17.82 -26.33
N PHE A 207 20.36 -17.92 -25.00
CA PHE A 207 20.28 -19.22 -24.32
C PHE A 207 18.84 -19.73 -24.23
N LEU A 208 18.62 -21.03 -24.44
CA LEU A 208 17.33 -21.69 -24.28
C LEU A 208 17.49 -22.99 -23.49
N TYR A 209 16.47 -23.34 -22.69
CA TYR A 209 16.44 -24.59 -21.93
C TYR A 209 16.14 -25.80 -22.82
N LEU A 210 16.81 -26.92 -22.52
CA LEU A 210 16.68 -28.19 -23.23
C LEU A 210 16.10 -29.29 -22.33
N THR A 211 15.38 -30.21 -22.96
CA THR A 211 14.80 -31.39 -22.28
C THR A 211 15.84 -32.44 -21.88
N LYS A 212 16.97 -32.50 -22.60
CA LYS A 212 18.04 -33.48 -22.39
C LYS A 212 19.32 -32.81 -21.91
N ALA A 213 20.04 -33.51 -21.04
CA ALA A 213 21.27 -33.03 -20.44
C ALA A 213 22.39 -32.96 -21.46
N ASP A 214 23.49 -32.29 -21.11
CA ASP A 214 24.69 -32.35 -21.93
C ASP A 214 25.31 -33.75 -21.84
N TYR A 215 25.89 -34.17 -22.97
CA TYR A 215 26.52 -35.48 -23.12
C TYR A 215 27.55 -35.77 -21.99
N ASP A 216 28.28 -34.74 -21.55
CA ASP A 216 29.31 -34.87 -20.50
C ASP A 216 28.76 -34.77 -19.07
N ASP A 217 27.54 -34.26 -18.88
CA ASP A 217 26.98 -33.95 -17.55
C ASP A 217 26.25 -35.15 -16.91
N GLN A 218 25.69 -36.07 -17.71
CA GLN A 218 24.94 -37.24 -17.22
C GLN A 218 25.68 -38.56 -17.53
N GLN A 219 26.46 -39.04 -16.55
CA GLN A 219 27.28 -40.26 -16.72
C GLN A 219 26.47 -41.49 -17.18
N LYS A 220 25.25 -41.70 -16.65
CA LYS A 220 24.41 -42.86 -16.98
C LYS A 220 23.91 -42.81 -18.43
N ASP A 221 23.39 -41.65 -18.84
CA ASP A 221 22.90 -41.44 -20.22
C ASP A 221 24.05 -41.56 -21.22
N ARG A 222 25.24 -41.05 -20.86
CA ARG A 222 26.45 -41.18 -21.68
C ARG A 222 26.85 -42.64 -21.88
N ILE A 223 26.97 -43.43 -20.80
CA ILE A 223 27.35 -44.84 -20.88
C ILE A 223 26.37 -45.61 -21.77
N ALA A 224 25.06 -45.45 -21.54
CA ALA A 224 24.03 -46.11 -22.35
C ALA A 224 24.09 -45.70 -23.83
N PHE A 225 24.48 -44.46 -24.13
CA PHE A 225 24.60 -43.99 -25.50
C PHE A 225 25.89 -44.45 -26.18
N ASP A 226 27.00 -44.53 -25.44
CA ASP A 226 28.30 -44.99 -25.95
C ASP A 226 28.26 -46.48 -26.34
N GLU A 227 27.41 -47.28 -25.69
CA GLU A 227 27.16 -48.69 -26.05
C GLU A 227 26.53 -48.86 -27.44
N LEU A 228 26.02 -47.80 -28.07
CA LEU A 228 25.39 -47.83 -29.40
C LEU A 228 26.41 -47.75 -30.57
N ASP A 229 27.71 -47.74 -30.28
CA ASP A 229 28.84 -47.81 -31.24
C ASP A 229 28.79 -46.77 -32.38
N TYR A 230 28.41 -45.53 -32.05
CA TYR A 230 28.48 -44.41 -33.00
C TYR A 230 29.92 -43.97 -33.24
N ARG A 231 30.28 -43.69 -34.51
CA ARG A 231 31.61 -43.19 -34.90
C ARG A 231 32.03 -41.89 -34.18
N ASN A 232 31.06 -41.03 -33.87
CA ASN A 232 31.24 -39.83 -33.03
C ASN A 232 30.04 -39.72 -32.08
N PRO A 233 30.12 -40.31 -30.87
CA PRO A 233 28.96 -40.44 -29.98
C PRO A 233 28.47 -39.07 -29.50
N GLN A 234 29.37 -38.12 -29.24
CA GLN A 234 28.99 -36.78 -28.78
C GLN A 234 28.21 -35.99 -29.84
N GLU A 235 28.67 -35.98 -31.09
CA GLU A 235 27.93 -35.33 -32.19
C GLU A 235 26.62 -36.04 -32.49
N ALA A 236 26.60 -37.38 -32.44
CA ALA A 236 25.38 -38.16 -32.62
C ALA A 236 24.35 -37.85 -31.52
N TYR A 237 24.78 -37.79 -30.26
CA TYR A 237 23.94 -37.42 -29.12
C TYR A 237 23.34 -36.03 -29.31
N LYS A 238 24.18 -35.04 -29.63
CA LYS A 238 23.75 -33.66 -29.89
C LYS A 238 22.70 -33.61 -31.01
N ARG A 239 22.95 -34.30 -32.12
CA ARG A 239 22.04 -34.35 -33.28
C ARG A 239 20.69 -34.96 -32.94
N ILE A 240 20.66 -35.98 -32.08
CA ILE A 240 19.44 -36.73 -31.74
C ILE A 240 18.63 -36.02 -30.64
N PHE A 241 19.30 -35.48 -29.62
CA PHE A 241 18.63 -35.06 -28.38
C PHE A 241 18.67 -33.55 -28.10
N GLN A 242 19.57 -32.80 -28.73
CA GLN A 242 19.81 -31.40 -28.40
C GLN A 242 19.78 -30.48 -29.63
N SER A 243 19.21 -30.97 -30.74
CA SER A 243 19.12 -30.20 -31.98
C SER A 243 17.68 -29.85 -32.31
N ASN A 244 17.48 -28.69 -32.91
CA ASN A 244 16.21 -28.16 -33.41
C ASN A 244 15.18 -27.82 -32.31
N SER A 245 14.07 -27.22 -32.74
CA SER A 245 13.06 -26.68 -31.82
C SER A 245 12.37 -27.72 -30.93
N ASN A 246 12.29 -28.98 -31.37
CA ASN A 246 11.68 -30.06 -30.59
C ASN A 246 12.53 -30.50 -29.38
N SER A 247 13.80 -30.10 -29.32
CA SER A 247 14.68 -30.38 -28.18
C SER A 247 14.49 -29.41 -27.00
N LEU A 248 13.80 -28.28 -27.24
CA LEU A 248 13.56 -27.23 -26.25
C LEU A 248 12.60 -27.69 -25.15
N TYR A 249 12.81 -27.21 -23.94
CA TYR A 249 11.98 -27.56 -22.79
C TYR A 249 10.65 -26.81 -22.75
N PHE A 250 10.70 -25.51 -23.06
CA PHE A 250 9.54 -24.61 -23.09
C PHE A 250 9.02 -24.46 -24.53
N ALA A 251 8.46 -23.31 -24.92
CA ALA A 251 7.82 -23.14 -26.21
C ALA A 251 8.70 -23.58 -27.39
N GLN A 252 8.04 -24.11 -28.42
CA GLN A 252 8.67 -24.68 -29.61
C GLN A 252 8.02 -24.14 -30.88
N CYS A 253 8.81 -23.96 -31.93
CA CYS A 253 8.30 -23.74 -33.27
C CYS A 253 8.00 -25.05 -34.00
N GLU A 254 6.99 -25.05 -34.86
CA GLU A 254 6.74 -26.16 -35.80
C GLU A 254 7.95 -26.37 -36.70
N HIS A 255 8.47 -25.29 -37.30
CA HIS A 255 9.65 -25.41 -38.13
C HIS A 255 10.91 -25.66 -37.27
N PRO A 256 11.72 -26.69 -37.56
CA PRO A 256 12.83 -27.12 -36.69
C PRO A 256 13.98 -26.11 -36.57
N GLN A 257 14.04 -25.10 -37.45
CA GLN A 257 15.08 -24.05 -37.47
C GLN A 257 14.59 -22.65 -37.09
N GLU A 258 13.32 -22.51 -36.72
CA GLU A 258 12.74 -21.22 -36.33
C GLU A 258 12.90 -20.96 -34.83
N THR A 259 13.07 -19.69 -34.43
CA THR A 259 13.48 -19.34 -33.06
C THR A 259 12.73 -18.18 -32.40
N TRP A 260 11.83 -17.48 -33.08
CA TRP A 260 11.18 -16.30 -32.51
C TRP A 260 10.37 -16.60 -31.25
N LEU A 261 9.60 -17.69 -31.26
CA LEU A 261 8.69 -18.04 -30.16
C LEU A 261 9.42 -18.34 -28.85
N PRO A 262 10.40 -19.27 -28.79
CA PRO A 262 11.11 -19.56 -27.54
C PRO A 262 11.88 -18.36 -27.00
N LEU A 263 12.38 -17.48 -27.88
CA LEU A 263 13.06 -16.25 -27.45
C LEU A 263 12.09 -15.21 -26.91
N LEU A 264 10.89 -15.10 -27.49
CA LEU A 264 9.81 -14.25 -27.00
C LEU A 264 9.30 -14.72 -25.65
N GLU A 265 8.98 -16.00 -25.50
CA GLU A 265 8.53 -16.60 -24.24
C GLU A 265 9.57 -16.40 -23.13
N LYS A 266 10.86 -16.61 -23.42
CA LYS A 266 11.95 -16.29 -22.49
C LYS A 266 11.96 -14.82 -22.07
N CYS A 267 11.80 -13.90 -23.01
CA CYS A 267 11.78 -12.47 -22.71
C CYS A 267 10.54 -12.09 -21.91
N TYR A 268 9.41 -12.75 -22.17
CA TYR A 268 8.17 -12.59 -21.42
C TYR A 268 8.30 -13.13 -19.99
N ALA A 269 8.89 -14.31 -19.81
CA ALA A 269 9.25 -14.87 -18.50
C ALA A 269 10.16 -13.91 -17.73
N LYS A 270 11.18 -13.34 -18.38
CA LYS A 270 12.03 -12.31 -17.75
C LYS A 270 11.25 -11.07 -17.34
N ALA A 271 10.35 -10.57 -18.20
CA ALA A 271 9.55 -9.39 -17.91
C ALA A 271 8.71 -9.61 -16.65
N HIS A 272 8.10 -10.79 -16.51
CA HIS A 272 7.29 -11.21 -15.36
C HIS A 272 8.11 -11.69 -14.15
N GLY A 273 9.38 -12.06 -14.34
CA GLY A 273 10.36 -12.32 -13.30
C GLY A 273 11.00 -13.72 -13.32
N ASP A 274 10.29 -14.72 -13.85
CA ASP A 274 10.69 -16.12 -14.05
C ASP A 274 9.67 -16.86 -14.94
N TYR A 275 10.00 -18.11 -15.32
CA TYR A 275 9.09 -18.98 -16.06
C TYR A 275 7.85 -19.38 -15.25
N ALA A 276 7.96 -19.65 -13.95
CA ALA A 276 6.78 -20.02 -13.14
C ALA A 276 5.73 -18.91 -13.11
N ALA A 277 6.14 -17.65 -13.18
CA ALA A 277 5.25 -16.52 -13.31
C ALA A 277 4.35 -16.59 -14.56
N LEU A 278 4.64 -17.44 -15.57
CA LEU A 278 3.81 -17.64 -16.76
C LEU A 278 2.72 -18.72 -16.59
N GLU A 279 2.81 -19.55 -15.55
CA GLU A 279 1.81 -20.60 -15.28
C GLU A 279 0.44 -20.01 -14.96
N GLY A 280 -0.58 -20.45 -15.70
CA GLY A 280 -1.98 -20.10 -15.47
C GLY A 280 -2.33 -18.66 -15.84
N GLY A 281 -3.30 -18.47 -16.73
CA GLY A 281 -3.74 -17.14 -17.15
C GLY A 281 -4.92 -17.20 -18.12
N LEU A 282 -5.28 -16.04 -18.67
CA LEU A 282 -6.39 -15.85 -19.59
C LEU A 282 -5.87 -15.24 -20.88
N SER A 283 -6.23 -15.79 -22.04
CA SER A 283 -5.66 -15.35 -23.32
C SER A 283 -5.92 -13.88 -23.61
N GLY A 284 -7.05 -13.32 -23.15
CA GLY A 284 -7.36 -11.91 -23.20
C GLY A 284 -6.31 -11.03 -22.52
N GLU A 285 -5.87 -11.40 -21.31
CA GLU A 285 -4.77 -10.70 -20.62
C GLU A 285 -3.45 -10.81 -21.39
N GLY A 286 -3.19 -11.97 -22.01
CA GLY A 286 -2.00 -12.16 -22.85
C GLY A 286 -2.03 -11.24 -24.06
N ILE A 287 -3.19 -11.10 -24.71
CA ILE A 287 -3.36 -10.17 -25.81
C ILE A 287 -3.21 -8.71 -25.32
N GLU A 288 -3.73 -8.35 -24.15
CA GLU A 288 -3.50 -7.01 -23.55
C GLU A 288 -2.01 -6.72 -23.38
N ASP A 289 -1.26 -7.65 -22.78
CA ASP A 289 0.18 -7.49 -22.50
C ASP A 289 1.02 -7.41 -23.80
N LEU A 290 0.53 -8.00 -24.89
CA LEU A 290 1.23 -7.99 -26.18
C LEU A 290 0.79 -6.83 -27.11
N THR A 291 -0.39 -6.24 -26.90
CA THR A 291 -0.96 -5.25 -27.85
C THR A 291 -1.30 -3.89 -27.24
N GLY A 292 -1.38 -3.78 -25.91
CA GLY A 292 -1.96 -2.62 -25.23
C GLY A 292 -3.48 -2.48 -25.42
N GLY A 293 -4.14 -3.54 -25.89
CA GLY A 293 -5.60 -3.62 -26.01
C GLY A 293 -6.32 -3.65 -24.67
N VAL A 294 -7.65 -3.74 -24.73
CA VAL A 294 -8.53 -3.86 -23.56
C VAL A 294 -9.43 -5.07 -23.74
N ALA A 295 -9.35 -6.01 -22.80
CA ALA A 295 -10.05 -7.26 -22.81
C ALA A 295 -11.33 -7.22 -21.97
N SER A 296 -12.38 -7.83 -22.48
CA SER A 296 -13.67 -8.01 -21.81
C SER A 296 -14.00 -9.51 -21.78
N GLU A 297 -14.46 -9.98 -20.63
CA GLU A 297 -14.91 -11.37 -20.42
C GLU A 297 -16.41 -11.46 -20.70
N PHE A 298 -16.83 -12.49 -21.44
CA PHE A 298 -18.23 -12.80 -21.71
C PHE A 298 -18.51 -14.27 -21.47
N PHE A 299 -19.52 -14.59 -20.66
CA PHE A 299 -20.02 -15.96 -20.57
C PHE A 299 -21.08 -16.22 -21.64
N ALA A 300 -21.05 -17.41 -22.23
CA ALA A 300 -22.00 -17.83 -23.25
C ALA A 300 -23.47 -17.72 -22.78
N THR A 301 -23.69 -17.88 -21.47
CA THR A 301 -25.00 -17.77 -20.80
C THR A 301 -25.49 -16.34 -20.67
N ASP A 302 -24.58 -15.37 -20.64
CA ASP A 302 -24.87 -13.97 -20.32
C ASP A 302 -24.99 -13.12 -21.60
N ILE A 303 -24.75 -13.73 -22.76
CA ILE A 303 -25.00 -13.12 -24.07
C ILE A 303 -26.50 -12.91 -24.26
N LEU A 304 -26.93 -11.66 -24.12
CA LEU A 304 -28.32 -11.22 -24.32
C LEU A 304 -28.81 -11.48 -25.75
N ASP A 305 -28.07 -10.98 -26.75
CA ASP A 305 -28.38 -11.14 -28.16
C ASP A 305 -27.23 -11.87 -28.87
N LYS A 306 -27.50 -13.11 -29.26
CA LYS A 306 -26.54 -13.97 -29.95
C LYS A 306 -26.29 -13.52 -31.38
N ASP A 307 -27.19 -12.81 -32.02
CA ASP A 307 -26.95 -12.23 -33.34
C ASP A 307 -26.05 -10.99 -33.23
N GLU A 308 -26.21 -10.17 -32.18
CA GLU A 308 -25.31 -9.05 -31.94
C GLU A 308 -23.89 -9.51 -31.59
N PHE A 309 -23.75 -10.55 -30.77
CA PHE A 309 -22.43 -11.16 -30.51
C PHE A 309 -21.79 -11.71 -31.79
N TRP A 310 -22.58 -12.27 -32.71
CA TRP A 310 -22.08 -12.71 -34.01
C TRP A 310 -21.54 -11.55 -34.86
N LYS A 311 -22.20 -10.38 -34.85
CA LYS A 311 -21.68 -9.18 -35.53
C LYS A 311 -20.34 -8.75 -34.96
N GLN A 312 -20.15 -8.86 -33.65
CA GLN A 312 -18.86 -8.58 -33.02
C GLN A 312 -17.78 -9.59 -33.43
N LEU A 313 -18.12 -10.89 -33.52
CA LEU A 313 -17.19 -11.91 -34.03
C LEU A 313 -16.77 -11.65 -35.49
N LEU A 314 -17.64 -11.10 -36.33
CA LEU A 314 -17.28 -10.71 -37.72
C LEU A 314 -16.23 -9.59 -37.80
N LEU A 315 -15.99 -8.87 -36.70
CA LEU A 315 -14.94 -7.88 -36.53
C LEU A 315 -13.63 -8.47 -35.97
N ALA A 316 -13.54 -9.79 -35.81
CA ALA A 316 -12.31 -10.50 -35.46
C ALA A 316 -11.17 -10.19 -36.45
N ASN A 317 -9.96 -10.04 -35.92
CA ASN A 317 -8.72 -9.65 -36.60
C ASN A 317 -8.74 -8.25 -37.23
N LYS A 318 -9.84 -7.49 -37.09
CA LYS A 318 -9.96 -6.11 -37.54
C LYS A 318 -9.89 -5.16 -36.35
N GLU A 319 -10.96 -5.13 -35.56
CA GLU A 319 -11.06 -4.32 -34.34
C GLU A 319 -10.79 -5.12 -33.07
N PHE A 320 -11.12 -6.41 -33.10
CA PHE A 320 -11.03 -7.29 -31.95
C PHE A 320 -10.16 -8.52 -32.23
N LEU A 321 -9.53 -9.02 -31.19
CA LEU A 321 -9.01 -10.39 -31.12
C LEU A 321 -9.85 -11.16 -30.10
N PHE A 322 -9.98 -12.47 -30.29
CA PHE A 322 -10.84 -13.29 -29.43
C PHE A 322 -10.11 -14.54 -28.94
N GLY A 323 -10.28 -14.82 -27.65
CA GLY A 323 -9.98 -16.08 -27.00
C GLY A 323 -11.26 -16.76 -26.53
N CYS A 324 -11.21 -18.07 -26.32
CA CYS A 324 -12.30 -18.81 -25.69
C CYS A 324 -11.78 -20.00 -24.87
N SER A 325 -12.51 -20.35 -23.81
CA SER A 325 -12.18 -21.48 -22.95
C SER A 325 -13.44 -22.18 -22.42
N THR A 326 -13.25 -23.40 -21.92
CA THR A 326 -14.34 -24.24 -21.36
C THR A 326 -13.85 -25.06 -20.17
N GLY A 327 -14.77 -25.69 -19.44
CA GLY A 327 -14.47 -26.51 -18.26
C GLY A 327 -14.18 -25.69 -17.00
N ILE A 328 -14.65 -24.45 -16.94
CA ILE A 328 -14.30 -23.48 -15.89
C ILE A 328 -14.90 -23.86 -14.54
N PHE A 329 -16.10 -24.44 -14.56
CA PHE A 329 -16.86 -24.83 -13.37
C PHE A 329 -16.88 -26.35 -13.14
N GLY A 330 -16.10 -27.10 -13.93
CA GLY A 330 -16.04 -28.56 -13.84
C GLY A 330 -15.06 -29.05 -12.76
N SER A 331 -15.33 -30.21 -12.18
CA SER A 331 -14.42 -30.87 -11.25
C SER A 331 -13.42 -31.77 -12.01
N GLY A 332 -12.44 -31.17 -12.67
CA GLY A 332 -11.30 -31.89 -13.28
C GLY A 332 -10.95 -31.45 -14.71
N PHE A 333 -9.85 -31.98 -15.23
CA PHE A 333 -9.43 -31.83 -16.62
C PHE A 333 -10.05 -32.94 -17.46
N GLY A 334 -11.02 -32.60 -18.31
CA GLY A 334 -11.66 -33.51 -19.25
C GLY A 334 -11.38 -33.19 -20.72
N SER A 335 -11.88 -34.06 -21.59
CA SER A 335 -12.07 -33.72 -22.99
C SER A 335 -13.45 -34.16 -23.45
N GLN A 336 -14.20 -33.26 -24.09
CA GLN A 336 -15.51 -33.56 -24.64
C GLN A 336 -15.49 -33.31 -26.14
N LYS A 337 -15.72 -34.37 -26.93
CA LYS A 337 -15.64 -34.34 -28.40
C LYS A 337 -14.33 -33.70 -28.91
N GLY A 338 -13.23 -33.97 -28.20
CA GLY A 338 -11.89 -33.48 -28.55
C GLY A 338 -11.56 -32.06 -28.06
N ILE A 339 -12.52 -31.30 -27.54
CA ILE A 339 -12.25 -30.03 -26.85
C ILE A 339 -11.74 -30.34 -25.45
N ILE A 340 -10.53 -29.87 -25.14
CA ILE A 340 -9.88 -29.96 -23.84
C ILE A 340 -10.43 -28.89 -22.89
N GLU A 341 -10.80 -29.31 -21.68
CA GLU A 341 -11.26 -28.45 -20.58
C GLU A 341 -10.09 -27.81 -19.82
N GLY A 342 -10.30 -26.62 -19.26
CA GLY A 342 -9.26 -25.88 -18.54
C GLY A 342 -8.16 -25.32 -19.44
N HIS A 343 -8.43 -25.19 -20.74
CA HIS A 343 -7.46 -24.82 -21.77
C HIS A 343 -7.94 -23.65 -22.63
N ALA A 344 -6.99 -22.82 -23.10
CA ALA A 344 -7.27 -21.64 -23.91
C ALA A 344 -7.21 -21.96 -25.41
N TYR A 345 -8.18 -21.44 -26.17
CA TYR A 345 -8.25 -21.53 -27.63
C TYR A 345 -8.34 -20.13 -28.22
N SER A 346 -7.76 -19.94 -29.41
CA SER A 346 -7.84 -18.66 -30.14
C SER A 346 -8.87 -18.75 -31.26
N VAL A 347 -9.69 -17.70 -31.43
CA VAL A 347 -10.50 -17.54 -32.63
C VAL A 347 -9.63 -16.98 -33.74
N GLN A 348 -9.54 -17.71 -34.84
CA GLN A 348 -8.66 -17.39 -35.94
C GLN A 348 -9.40 -16.75 -37.12
N ARG A 349 -10.58 -17.27 -37.47
CA ARG A 349 -11.35 -16.79 -38.61
C ARG A 349 -12.84 -16.98 -38.38
N VAL A 350 -13.62 -16.00 -38.79
CA VAL A 350 -15.09 -16.01 -38.67
C VAL A 350 -15.69 -15.75 -40.05
N VAL A 351 -16.62 -16.61 -40.48
CA VAL A 351 -17.24 -16.49 -41.81
C VAL A 351 -18.75 -16.73 -41.73
N GLU A 352 -19.48 -15.94 -42.52
CA GLU A 352 -20.89 -16.14 -42.80
C GLU A 352 -21.07 -16.29 -44.32
N MET A 353 -21.39 -17.50 -44.77
CA MET A 353 -21.49 -17.84 -46.21
C MET A 353 -22.54 -18.93 -46.42
N ASP A 354 -23.32 -18.83 -47.51
CA ASP A 354 -24.36 -19.80 -47.88
C ASP A 354 -25.31 -20.18 -46.72
N GLY A 355 -25.68 -19.19 -45.90
CA GLY A 355 -26.55 -19.37 -44.73
C GLY A 355 -25.89 -20.10 -43.54
N LYS A 356 -24.57 -20.29 -43.55
CA LYS A 356 -23.81 -20.92 -42.47
C LYS A 356 -22.92 -19.91 -41.76
N ARG A 357 -22.91 -19.99 -40.43
CA ARG A 357 -22.05 -19.23 -39.53
C ARG A 357 -20.99 -20.18 -38.95
N LEU A 358 -19.76 -20.03 -39.41
CA LEU A 358 -18.65 -20.92 -39.08
C LEU A 358 -17.50 -20.12 -38.46
N VAL A 359 -16.85 -20.73 -37.47
CA VAL A 359 -15.71 -20.15 -36.75
C VAL A 359 -14.56 -21.16 -36.80
N MET A 360 -13.37 -20.69 -37.13
CA MET A 360 -12.13 -21.44 -37.07
C MET A 360 -11.45 -21.14 -35.73
N LEU A 361 -11.21 -22.18 -34.94
CA LEU A 361 -10.50 -22.11 -33.67
C LEU A 361 -9.15 -22.81 -33.80
N ARG A 362 -8.22 -22.47 -32.90
CA ARG A 362 -6.95 -23.18 -32.75
C ARG A 362 -6.67 -23.57 -31.32
N ASN A 363 -6.22 -24.82 -31.16
CA ASN A 363 -5.58 -25.32 -29.95
C ASN A 363 -4.06 -25.02 -29.99
N PRO A 364 -3.50 -24.25 -29.04
CA PRO A 364 -2.07 -23.93 -29.02
C PRO A 364 -1.13 -25.13 -28.76
N TRP A 365 -1.65 -26.31 -28.43
CA TRP A 365 -0.85 -27.55 -28.39
C TRP A 365 -0.51 -28.09 -29.77
N GLY A 366 -1.15 -27.57 -30.82
CA GLY A 366 -1.01 -28.10 -32.18
C GLY A 366 -1.63 -29.49 -32.37
N LYS A 367 -2.54 -29.90 -31.47
CA LYS A 367 -3.25 -31.19 -31.47
C LYS A 367 -4.49 -31.09 -30.58
N GLY A 368 -5.36 -32.10 -30.61
CA GLY A 368 -6.55 -32.16 -29.77
C GLY A 368 -7.66 -31.26 -30.30
N GLU A 369 -8.26 -31.70 -31.41
CA GLU A 369 -9.22 -30.95 -32.21
C GLU A 369 -10.67 -31.41 -31.98
N TRP A 370 -11.61 -30.54 -32.34
CA TRP A 370 -13.04 -30.83 -32.37
C TRP A 370 -13.36 -32.07 -33.20
N LYS A 371 -14.31 -32.90 -32.72
CA LYS A 371 -14.75 -34.15 -33.38
C LYS A 371 -16.23 -34.15 -33.78
N GLY A 372 -16.86 -32.99 -33.87
CA GLY A 372 -18.26 -32.84 -34.27
C GLY A 372 -18.44 -32.38 -35.71
N ALA A 373 -19.55 -31.70 -36.01
CA ALA A 373 -19.79 -31.17 -37.36
C ALA A 373 -18.71 -30.15 -37.73
N TRP A 374 -18.23 -30.18 -38.98
CA TRP A 374 -17.10 -29.40 -39.50
C TRP A 374 -15.71 -29.72 -38.92
N ALA A 375 -15.60 -30.75 -38.07
CA ALA A 375 -14.31 -31.31 -37.70
C ALA A 375 -13.57 -31.92 -38.91
N ASP A 376 -12.28 -32.15 -38.73
CA ASP A 376 -11.45 -32.89 -39.68
C ASP A 376 -12.04 -34.28 -39.94
N GLY A 377 -12.22 -34.61 -41.23
CA GLY A 377 -12.87 -35.84 -41.67
C GLY A 377 -14.40 -35.88 -41.53
N SER A 378 -15.05 -34.77 -41.13
CA SER A 378 -16.51 -34.74 -41.00
C SER A 378 -17.23 -34.67 -42.36
N LYS A 379 -18.45 -35.20 -42.40
CA LYS A 379 -19.28 -35.32 -43.63
C LYS A 379 -19.72 -33.98 -44.22
N GLU A 380 -19.63 -32.88 -43.47
CA GLU A 380 -19.98 -31.54 -43.94
C GLU A 380 -18.95 -31.00 -44.95
N TRP A 381 -17.73 -31.55 -44.96
CA TRP A 381 -16.68 -31.17 -45.90
C TRP A 381 -16.96 -31.72 -47.30
N THR A 382 -17.53 -30.89 -48.17
CA THR A 382 -17.62 -31.15 -49.61
C THR A 382 -16.40 -30.55 -50.32
N PRO A 383 -16.05 -31.01 -51.55
CA PRO A 383 -14.97 -30.40 -52.33
C PRO A 383 -15.14 -28.88 -52.55
N GLU A 384 -16.38 -28.41 -52.65
CA GLU A 384 -16.69 -26.99 -52.74
C GLU A 384 -16.33 -26.24 -51.44
N TRP A 385 -16.70 -26.78 -50.28
CA TRP A 385 -16.39 -26.18 -48.98
C TRP A 385 -14.90 -26.19 -48.66
N MET A 386 -14.20 -27.28 -49.00
CA MET A 386 -12.74 -27.36 -48.89
C MET A 386 -12.07 -26.22 -49.67
N LYS A 387 -12.53 -25.96 -50.90
CA LYS A 387 -12.00 -24.86 -51.72
C LYS A 387 -12.41 -23.48 -51.20
N LYS A 388 -13.66 -23.29 -50.75
CA LYS A 388 -14.17 -22.01 -50.24
C LYS A 388 -13.45 -21.55 -48.97
N LEU A 389 -13.22 -22.47 -48.03
CA LEU A 389 -12.58 -22.16 -46.76
C LEU A 389 -11.05 -22.31 -46.81
N GLY A 390 -10.52 -23.01 -47.81
CA GLY A 390 -9.10 -23.29 -47.94
C GLY A 390 -8.59 -24.25 -46.87
N HIS A 391 -9.48 -25.06 -46.29
CA HIS A 391 -9.17 -25.98 -45.21
C HIS A 391 -8.32 -27.15 -45.72
N LYS A 392 -7.35 -27.58 -44.91
CA LYS A 392 -6.52 -28.75 -45.14
C LYS A 392 -6.68 -29.65 -43.92
N PHE A 393 -6.83 -30.95 -44.16
CA PHE A 393 -6.88 -31.91 -43.08
C PHE A 393 -5.50 -32.07 -42.46
N GLY A 394 -5.43 -32.08 -41.13
CA GLY A 394 -4.18 -32.18 -40.38
C GLY A 394 -4.44 -32.49 -38.91
N GLU A 395 -3.39 -32.81 -38.17
CA GLU A 395 -3.41 -32.71 -36.70
C GLU A 395 -2.51 -31.54 -36.35
N ASP A 396 -3.02 -30.33 -36.59
CA ASP A 396 -2.31 -29.05 -36.42
C ASP A 396 -2.97 -28.15 -35.37
N GLY A 397 -4.06 -28.63 -34.75
CA GLY A 397 -4.84 -27.93 -33.74
C GLY A 397 -5.86 -26.95 -34.31
N GLU A 398 -5.94 -26.75 -35.63
CA GLU A 398 -6.90 -25.85 -36.28
C GLU A 398 -8.15 -26.60 -36.72
N PHE A 399 -9.33 -26.10 -36.34
CA PHE A 399 -10.58 -26.75 -36.72
C PHE A 399 -11.73 -25.76 -36.88
N TRP A 400 -12.71 -26.14 -37.70
CA TRP A 400 -13.93 -25.38 -37.88
C TRP A 400 -15.05 -25.91 -36.98
N ILE A 401 -15.85 -24.99 -36.46
CA ILE A 401 -17.04 -25.28 -35.65
C ILE A 401 -18.18 -24.35 -36.06
N CYS A 402 -19.43 -24.82 -35.98
CA CYS A 402 -20.57 -23.95 -36.23
C CYS A 402 -20.86 -23.04 -35.02
N TYR A 403 -21.41 -21.86 -35.27
CA TYR A 403 -21.66 -20.88 -34.20
C TYR A 403 -22.55 -21.43 -33.06
N ALA A 404 -23.54 -22.26 -33.40
CA ALA A 404 -24.41 -22.89 -32.39
C ALA A 404 -23.64 -23.89 -31.51
N ASP A 405 -22.72 -24.66 -32.09
CA ASP A 405 -21.89 -25.60 -31.33
C ASP A 405 -20.81 -24.85 -30.52
N LEU A 406 -20.27 -23.74 -31.04
CA LEU A 406 -19.35 -22.88 -30.31
C LEU A 406 -19.97 -22.42 -28.98
N LEU A 407 -21.16 -21.81 -29.02
CA LEU A 407 -21.86 -21.33 -27.82
C LEU A 407 -22.31 -22.47 -26.88
N ARG A 408 -22.44 -23.69 -27.39
CA ARG A 408 -22.83 -24.86 -26.59
C ARG A 408 -21.65 -25.48 -25.85
N HIS A 409 -20.47 -25.47 -26.46
CA HIS A 409 -19.30 -26.18 -25.97
C HIS A 409 -18.27 -25.27 -25.28
N TYR A 410 -18.26 -23.97 -25.60
CA TYR A 410 -17.41 -22.97 -24.95
C TYR A 410 -18.24 -22.13 -23.99
N GLN A 411 -17.70 -21.93 -22.78
CA GLN A 411 -18.41 -21.27 -21.68
C GLN A 411 -18.02 -19.80 -21.56
N CYS A 412 -16.76 -19.48 -21.84
CA CYS A 412 -16.18 -18.15 -21.67
C CYS A 412 -15.49 -17.69 -22.95
N PHE A 413 -15.74 -16.44 -23.32
CA PHE A 413 -15.14 -15.73 -24.43
C PHE A 413 -14.43 -14.49 -23.91
N GLU A 414 -13.27 -14.20 -24.48
CA GLU A 414 -12.45 -13.05 -24.14
C GLU A 414 -12.33 -12.21 -25.40
N ARG A 415 -12.89 -11.00 -25.41
CA ARG A 415 -12.81 -10.08 -26.55
C ARG A 415 -11.84 -8.96 -26.22
N VAL A 416 -10.83 -8.75 -27.05
CA VAL A 416 -9.83 -7.70 -26.83
C VAL A 416 -9.93 -6.64 -27.90
N ARG A 417 -10.34 -5.43 -27.52
CA ARG A 417 -10.35 -4.25 -28.40
C ARG A 417 -8.94 -3.76 -28.65
N LEU A 418 -8.59 -3.63 -29.92
CA LEU A 418 -7.33 -3.05 -30.36
C LEU A 418 -7.46 -1.54 -30.59
N PHE A 419 -6.42 -0.80 -30.20
CA PHE A 419 -6.35 0.65 -30.39
C PHE A 419 -5.30 0.98 -31.44
N GLY A 420 -5.73 1.56 -32.57
CA GLY A 420 -4.82 2.10 -33.60
C GLY A 420 -4.49 3.58 -33.41
N ALA A 421 -3.74 4.16 -34.34
CA ALA A 421 -3.28 5.56 -34.35
C ALA A 421 -4.34 6.63 -34.09
N ALA A 422 -5.61 6.37 -34.41
CA ALA A 422 -6.72 7.29 -34.18
C ALA A 422 -7.10 7.46 -32.70
N TRP A 423 -6.67 6.54 -31.84
CA TRP A 423 -7.00 6.55 -30.41
C TRP A 423 -5.92 7.25 -29.59
N ASN A 424 -6.37 8.07 -28.66
CA ASN A 424 -5.58 8.63 -27.58
C ASN A 424 -5.98 7.96 -26.27
N VAL A 425 -5.06 7.92 -25.31
CA VAL A 425 -5.28 7.43 -23.96
C VAL A 425 -4.89 8.51 -22.96
N SER A 426 -5.76 8.75 -22.01
CA SER A 426 -5.48 9.55 -20.82
C SER A 426 -5.57 8.63 -19.61
N GLN A 427 -4.63 8.74 -18.67
CA GLN A 427 -4.62 7.89 -17.48
C GLN A 427 -4.25 8.62 -16.19
N ILE A 428 -4.76 8.12 -15.06
CA ILE A 428 -4.42 8.58 -13.72
C ILE A 428 -4.49 7.40 -12.74
N TRP A 429 -3.61 7.38 -11.74
CA TRP A 429 -3.54 6.33 -10.73
C TRP A 429 -3.71 6.92 -9.33
N THR A 430 -4.30 6.15 -8.42
CA THR A 430 -4.44 6.51 -7.00
C THR A 430 -4.47 5.25 -6.14
N THR A 431 -4.31 5.43 -4.83
CA THR A 431 -4.50 4.37 -3.85
C THR A 431 -5.87 4.52 -3.20
N LEU A 432 -6.61 3.42 -3.07
CA LEU A 432 -7.91 3.35 -2.39
C LEU A 432 -7.82 2.41 -1.18
N HIS A 433 -8.36 2.85 -0.05
CA HIS A 433 -8.66 1.97 1.07
C HIS A 433 -9.90 1.16 0.75
N VAL A 434 -9.84 -0.16 0.92
CA VAL A 434 -10.98 -1.03 0.63
C VAL A 434 -11.69 -1.34 1.94
N PRO A 435 -12.88 -0.77 2.19
CA PRO A 435 -13.66 -1.11 3.38
C PRO A 435 -14.07 -2.59 3.36
N TRP A 436 -14.29 -3.18 4.54
CA TRP A 436 -14.78 -4.55 4.63
C TRP A 436 -16.22 -4.67 4.09
N VAL A 437 -17.04 -3.64 4.31
CA VAL A 437 -18.38 -3.54 3.73
C VAL A 437 -18.24 -3.17 2.26
N GLN A 438 -18.93 -3.90 1.38
CA GLN A 438 -18.82 -3.76 -0.07
C GLN A 438 -19.66 -2.58 -0.59
N GLU A 439 -19.11 -1.37 -0.48
CA GLU A 439 -19.73 -0.12 -0.91
C GLU A 439 -18.88 0.59 -1.99
N TYR A 440 -19.47 1.58 -2.67
CA TYR A 440 -18.71 2.47 -3.53
C TYR A 440 -17.77 3.33 -2.69
N ASN A 441 -16.53 3.49 -3.16
CA ASN A 441 -15.55 4.31 -2.47
C ASN A 441 -15.97 5.79 -2.48
N GLU A 442 -15.80 6.45 -1.35
CA GLU A 442 -16.01 7.90 -1.27
C GLU A 442 -14.97 8.69 -2.08
N THR A 443 -13.78 8.11 -2.27
CA THR A 443 -12.80 8.59 -3.26
C THR A 443 -13.13 8.00 -4.62
N TYR A 444 -13.33 8.86 -5.61
CA TYR A 444 -13.73 8.49 -6.96
C TYR A 444 -12.91 9.25 -8.01
N PHE A 445 -12.95 8.79 -9.25
CA PHE A 445 -12.30 9.49 -10.36
C PHE A 445 -13.29 10.42 -11.06
N CYS A 446 -12.81 11.50 -11.66
CA CYS A 446 -13.61 12.33 -12.54
C CYS A 446 -12.88 12.56 -13.86
N PHE A 447 -13.65 12.73 -14.93
CA PHE A 447 -13.11 13.12 -16.21
C PHE A 447 -14.08 14.02 -16.97
N SER A 448 -13.57 14.83 -17.91
CA SER A 448 -14.42 15.60 -18.81
C SER A 448 -13.99 15.46 -20.25
N THR A 449 -14.98 15.43 -21.15
CA THR A 449 -14.83 15.31 -22.60
C THR A 449 -15.33 16.59 -23.27
N THR A 450 -14.56 17.12 -24.22
CA THR A 450 -14.94 18.35 -24.94
C THR A 450 -15.90 18.11 -26.10
N HIS A 451 -15.91 16.91 -26.67
CA HIS A 451 -16.69 16.55 -27.85
C HIS A 451 -17.36 15.19 -27.63
N ALA A 452 -18.51 14.99 -28.27
CA ALA A 452 -19.16 13.69 -28.29
C ALA A 452 -18.38 12.71 -29.18
N GLY A 453 -18.27 11.45 -28.77
CA GLY A 453 -17.57 10.42 -29.55
C GLY A 453 -17.37 9.10 -28.81
N PRO A 454 -16.73 8.11 -29.46
CA PRO A 454 -16.47 6.80 -28.86
C PRO A 454 -15.44 6.91 -27.74
N VAL A 455 -15.76 6.32 -26.60
CA VAL A 455 -14.90 6.29 -25.41
C VAL A 455 -14.87 4.89 -24.82
N VAL A 456 -13.68 4.42 -24.45
CA VAL A 456 -13.50 3.20 -23.64
C VAL A 456 -12.94 3.59 -22.29
N ILE A 457 -13.70 3.31 -21.24
CA ILE A 457 -13.35 3.62 -19.85
C ILE A 457 -12.89 2.34 -19.19
N VAL A 458 -11.70 2.36 -18.59
CA VAL A 458 -11.09 1.18 -17.98
C VAL A 458 -10.59 1.53 -16.58
N VAL A 459 -11.03 0.78 -15.59
CA VAL A 459 -10.47 0.81 -14.23
C VAL A 459 -9.62 -0.45 -14.05
N SER A 460 -8.34 -0.29 -13.75
CA SER A 460 -7.38 -1.40 -13.62
C SER A 460 -6.70 -1.38 -12.27
N GLN A 461 -6.32 -2.55 -11.76
CA GLN A 461 -5.38 -2.69 -10.66
C GLN A 461 -3.99 -3.05 -11.21
N LEU A 462 -2.97 -3.05 -10.33
CA LEU A 462 -1.62 -3.46 -10.70
C LEU A 462 -1.58 -4.94 -11.10
N ASP A 463 -0.80 -5.28 -12.12
CA ASP A 463 -0.56 -6.68 -12.48
C ASP A 463 0.42 -7.35 -11.51
N GLU A 464 -0.13 -8.23 -10.68
CA GLU A 464 0.57 -8.99 -9.65
C GLU A 464 1.61 -9.97 -10.22
N ARG A 465 1.47 -10.39 -11.50
CA ARG A 465 2.37 -11.36 -12.12
C ARG A 465 3.81 -10.87 -12.17
N TYR A 466 4.01 -9.56 -12.37
CA TYR A 466 5.32 -8.91 -12.41
C TYR A 466 6.06 -8.86 -11.07
N PHE A 467 5.36 -9.13 -9.96
CA PHE A 467 5.93 -9.16 -8.64
C PHE A 467 5.48 -10.38 -7.81
N ARG A 468 5.26 -11.52 -8.49
CA ARG A 468 4.80 -12.76 -7.89
C ARG A 468 5.62 -13.19 -6.65
N GLY A 469 4.90 -13.57 -5.60
CA GLY A 469 5.35 -13.77 -4.24
C GLY A 469 5.27 -12.52 -3.34
N LEU A 470 5.11 -11.32 -3.90
CA LEU A 470 4.98 -10.06 -3.16
C LEU A 470 3.63 -9.37 -3.34
N GLU A 471 2.64 -10.03 -3.95
CA GLU A 471 1.28 -9.52 -4.16
C GLU A 471 0.57 -9.13 -2.84
N GLY A 472 0.78 -9.94 -1.80
CA GLY A 472 0.15 -9.81 -0.49
C GLY A 472 -1.00 -10.80 -0.32
N GLN A 473 -1.74 -10.65 0.78
CA GLN A 473 -2.82 -11.57 1.17
C GLN A 473 -4.18 -11.21 0.59
N TYR A 474 -4.29 -10.03 -0.03
CA TYR A 474 -5.55 -9.52 -0.51
C TYR A 474 -5.66 -9.70 -2.01
N SER A 475 -6.79 -10.28 -2.41
CA SER A 475 -7.24 -10.37 -3.79
C SER A 475 -8.38 -9.40 -4.02
N PHE A 476 -8.40 -8.72 -5.15
CA PHE A 476 -9.43 -7.70 -5.46
C PHE A 476 -10.22 -8.03 -6.73
N GLN A 477 -11.48 -7.62 -6.74
CA GLN A 477 -12.36 -7.59 -7.90
C GLN A 477 -12.94 -6.18 -8.05
N LEU A 478 -12.82 -5.64 -9.26
CA LEU A 478 -13.15 -4.26 -9.57
C LEU A 478 -14.52 -4.17 -10.23
N SER A 479 -15.28 -3.15 -9.85
CA SER A 479 -16.52 -2.73 -10.52
C SER A 479 -16.62 -1.21 -10.40
N PHE A 480 -17.28 -0.56 -11.36
CA PHE A 480 -17.49 0.89 -11.30
C PHE A 480 -18.79 1.31 -11.96
N ARG A 481 -19.25 2.51 -11.61
CA ARG A 481 -20.37 3.20 -12.26
C ARG A 481 -19.88 4.51 -12.84
N VAL A 482 -20.42 4.87 -14.00
CA VAL A 482 -20.17 6.18 -14.63
C VAL A 482 -21.43 7.02 -14.49
N HIS A 483 -21.28 8.18 -13.86
CA HIS A 483 -22.33 9.17 -13.66
C HIS A 483 -22.03 10.42 -14.49
N ARG A 484 -23.07 11.11 -14.96
CA ARG A 484 -22.91 12.47 -15.44
C ARG A 484 -22.85 13.40 -14.24
N ALA A 485 -21.86 14.29 -14.19
CA ALA A 485 -21.71 15.21 -13.06
C ALA A 485 -23.02 15.98 -12.79
N GLY A 486 -23.41 16.05 -11.52
CA GLY A 486 -24.64 16.72 -11.07
C GLY A 486 -25.95 15.98 -11.38
N HIS A 487 -25.92 14.75 -11.89
CA HIS A 487 -27.11 13.93 -12.12
C HIS A 487 -27.18 12.77 -11.12
N ALA A 488 -28.38 12.46 -10.61
CA ALA A 488 -28.55 11.45 -9.57
C ALA A 488 -28.36 10.00 -10.06
N GLY A 489 -28.61 9.74 -11.35
CA GLY A 489 -28.49 8.41 -11.95
C GLY A 489 -27.11 8.12 -12.55
N TYR A 490 -26.79 6.83 -12.71
CA TYR A 490 -25.65 6.38 -13.51
C TYR A 490 -26.06 6.17 -14.97
N ILE A 491 -25.10 6.35 -15.87
CA ILE A 491 -25.25 6.07 -17.31
C ILE A 491 -25.07 4.58 -17.55
N VAL A 492 -24.02 4.02 -16.94
CA VAL A 492 -23.64 2.63 -17.12
C VAL A 492 -22.90 2.12 -15.89
N ARG A 493 -23.11 0.84 -15.60
CA ARG A 493 -22.36 0.06 -14.60
C ARG A 493 -21.47 -0.91 -15.36
N SER A 494 -20.21 -1.00 -14.97
CA SER A 494 -19.30 -1.98 -15.54
C SER A 494 -19.75 -3.40 -15.20
N GLU A 495 -19.59 -4.30 -16.15
CA GLU A 495 -19.72 -5.73 -15.86
C GLU A 495 -18.61 -6.15 -14.89
N THR A 496 -18.96 -7.00 -13.93
CA THR A 496 -17.98 -7.52 -12.97
C THR A 496 -17.46 -8.84 -13.52
N ALA A 497 -16.26 -8.80 -14.10
CA ALA A 497 -15.61 -10.02 -14.59
C ALA A 497 -15.40 -11.01 -13.44
N HIS A 498 -15.68 -12.28 -13.70
CA HIS A 498 -15.57 -13.36 -12.73
C HIS A 498 -14.14 -13.89 -12.64
N ARG A 499 -13.43 -13.96 -13.77
CA ARG A 499 -12.04 -14.46 -13.82
C ARG A 499 -11.04 -13.36 -14.11
N MET A 500 -11.35 -12.48 -15.06
CA MET A 500 -10.48 -11.36 -15.45
C MET A 500 -10.51 -10.24 -14.41
N ARG A 501 -9.77 -10.40 -13.31
CA ARG A 501 -9.81 -9.45 -12.19
C ARG A 501 -8.92 -8.22 -12.41
N ARG A 502 -7.98 -8.25 -13.35
CA ARG A 502 -7.00 -7.18 -13.59
C ARG A 502 -7.64 -5.83 -13.95
N SER A 503 -8.75 -5.86 -14.70
CA SER A 503 -9.46 -4.64 -15.08
C SER A 503 -10.96 -4.86 -15.23
N ALA A 504 -11.71 -3.77 -15.08
CA ALA A 504 -13.10 -3.66 -15.52
C ALA A 504 -13.17 -2.56 -16.57
N ASN A 505 -14.05 -2.70 -17.57
CA ASN A 505 -14.18 -1.72 -18.63
C ASN A 505 -15.62 -1.55 -19.11
N VAL A 506 -15.87 -0.41 -19.76
CA VAL A 506 -17.11 -0.12 -20.48
C VAL A 506 -16.76 0.62 -21.77
N GLU A 507 -17.42 0.24 -22.87
CA GLU A 507 -17.38 0.95 -24.14
C GLU A 507 -18.68 1.76 -24.32
N LEU A 508 -18.55 3.06 -24.60
CA LEU A 508 -19.67 3.97 -24.87
C LEU A 508 -19.45 4.64 -26.22
N ASP A 509 -20.38 4.45 -27.15
CA ASP A 509 -20.32 5.04 -28.49
C ASP A 509 -21.72 5.49 -28.97
N PRO A 510 -22.01 6.81 -29.02
CA PRO A 510 -21.19 7.93 -28.56
C PRO A 510 -21.38 8.22 -27.05
N LEU A 511 -20.33 8.71 -26.39
CA LEU A 511 -20.45 9.44 -25.12
C LEU A 511 -20.58 10.94 -25.43
N GLU A 512 -21.59 11.60 -24.87
CA GLU A 512 -21.80 13.04 -25.04
C GLU A 512 -20.67 13.90 -24.44
N ALA A 513 -20.60 15.17 -24.83
CA ALA A 513 -19.68 16.13 -24.20
C ALA A 513 -20.16 16.49 -22.78
N GLY A 514 -19.25 16.47 -21.81
CA GLY A 514 -19.56 16.82 -20.43
C GLY A 514 -18.54 16.38 -19.40
N ALA A 515 -18.88 16.59 -18.14
CA ALA A 515 -18.13 16.09 -16.99
C ALA A 515 -18.80 14.84 -16.43
N TYR A 516 -17.98 13.88 -16.04
CA TYR A 516 -18.38 12.55 -15.59
C TYR A 516 -17.63 12.16 -14.31
N GLU A 517 -18.31 11.38 -13.48
CA GLU A 517 -17.82 10.86 -12.21
C GLU A 517 -17.81 9.32 -12.28
N VAL A 518 -16.70 8.71 -11.87
CA VAL A 518 -16.46 7.27 -11.95
C VAL A 518 -16.27 6.74 -10.54
N TYR A 519 -17.35 6.20 -9.97
CA TYR A 519 -17.36 5.61 -8.64
C TYR A 519 -16.91 4.17 -8.69
N VAL A 520 -15.87 3.83 -7.93
CA VAL A 520 -15.27 2.49 -7.93
C VAL A 520 -15.73 1.72 -6.71
N LYS A 521 -16.21 0.49 -6.91
CA LYS A 521 -16.51 -0.48 -5.87
C LYS A 521 -15.53 -1.64 -5.99
N ILE A 522 -14.83 -1.92 -4.89
CA ILE A 522 -13.81 -2.96 -4.83
C ILE A 522 -14.26 -4.02 -3.84
N LYS A 523 -14.41 -5.24 -4.33
CA LYS A 523 -14.59 -6.41 -3.47
C LYS A 523 -13.21 -7.00 -3.18
N ALA A 524 -12.91 -7.24 -1.91
CA ALA A 524 -11.66 -7.84 -1.50
C ALA A 524 -11.89 -9.12 -0.70
N TRP A 525 -10.97 -10.06 -0.85
CA TRP A 525 -10.88 -11.27 -0.03
C TRP A 525 -9.48 -11.38 0.53
N ARG A 526 -9.37 -11.83 1.77
CA ARG A 526 -8.09 -12.13 2.41
C ARG A 526 -7.86 -13.63 2.37
N ASP A 527 -6.68 -14.03 1.93
CA ASP A 527 -6.20 -15.40 1.96
C ASP A 527 -5.19 -15.54 3.10
N ASP A 528 -5.58 -16.29 4.13
CA ASP A 528 -4.76 -16.50 5.32
C ASP A 528 -3.67 -17.57 5.09
N ASP A 529 -3.75 -18.35 4.00
CA ASP A 529 -2.73 -19.32 3.57
C ASP A 529 -1.57 -18.65 2.80
N VAL A 530 -1.69 -17.34 2.55
CA VAL A 530 -0.68 -16.50 1.91
C VAL A 530 0.01 -15.64 2.97
N LEU A 531 1.33 -15.48 2.85
CA LEU A 531 2.13 -14.63 3.71
C LEU A 531 1.98 -13.15 3.32
N PRO A 532 1.88 -12.24 4.31
CA PRO A 532 2.02 -10.81 4.05
C PRO A 532 3.37 -10.46 3.41
N VAL A 533 3.42 -9.39 2.62
CA VAL A 533 4.62 -8.94 1.88
C VAL A 533 5.86 -8.84 2.78
N GLN A 534 5.71 -8.24 3.97
CA GLN A 534 6.79 -8.09 4.94
C GLN A 534 7.31 -9.43 5.49
N ALA A 535 6.46 -10.44 5.59
CA ALA A 535 6.84 -11.78 6.03
C ALA A 535 7.59 -12.52 4.92
N THR A 536 7.11 -12.43 3.67
CA THR A 536 7.79 -13.03 2.51
C THR A 536 9.20 -12.45 2.30
N ILE A 537 9.36 -11.13 2.44
CA ILE A 537 10.69 -10.50 2.37
C ILE A 537 11.60 -11.03 3.47
N ARG A 538 11.14 -11.09 4.71
CA ARG A 538 11.95 -11.60 5.83
C ARG A 538 12.39 -13.05 5.61
N ARG A 539 11.53 -13.88 5.01
CA ARG A 539 11.82 -15.27 4.67
C ARG A 539 12.96 -15.38 3.65
N TRP A 540 12.90 -14.62 2.56
CA TRP A 540 13.79 -14.80 1.41
C TRP A 540 15.00 -13.87 1.36
N ALA A 541 15.02 -12.78 2.13
CA ALA A 541 16.07 -11.76 2.06
C ALA A 541 17.49 -12.30 2.31
N LYS A 542 17.64 -13.39 3.06
CA LYS A 542 18.93 -14.01 3.38
C LYS A 542 19.41 -15.02 2.33
N THR A 543 18.49 -15.71 1.65
CA THR A 543 18.78 -16.87 0.79
C THR A 543 18.62 -16.57 -0.70
N LYS A 544 17.61 -15.78 -1.09
CA LYS A 544 17.33 -15.42 -2.49
C LYS A 544 17.47 -13.90 -2.71
N ARG A 545 18.63 -13.34 -2.35
CA ARG A 545 18.89 -11.88 -2.35
C ARG A 545 18.65 -11.23 -3.72
N ASP A 546 19.14 -11.84 -4.79
CA ASP A 546 19.09 -11.25 -6.12
C ASP A 546 17.67 -11.31 -6.68
N LYS A 547 16.96 -12.44 -6.49
CA LYS A 547 15.53 -12.56 -6.76
C LYS A 547 14.70 -11.50 -6.01
N VAL A 548 14.82 -11.41 -4.68
CA VAL A 548 14.08 -10.41 -3.87
C VAL A 548 14.41 -9.00 -4.33
N SER A 549 15.65 -8.72 -4.70
CA SER A 549 16.05 -7.39 -5.20
C SER A 549 15.42 -7.05 -6.56
N ARG A 550 15.22 -8.04 -7.44
CA ARG A 550 14.63 -7.86 -8.77
C ARG A 550 13.11 -7.69 -8.67
N ILE A 551 12.46 -8.66 -8.03
CA ILE A 551 11.00 -8.67 -7.80
C ILE A 551 10.57 -7.48 -6.95
N GLY A 552 11.33 -7.13 -5.91
CA GLY A 552 11.03 -5.96 -5.08
C GLY A 552 11.19 -4.62 -5.82
N ARG A 553 12.04 -4.52 -6.85
CA ARG A 553 12.07 -3.33 -7.71
C ARG A 553 10.85 -3.22 -8.61
N ALA A 554 10.37 -4.34 -9.15
CA ALA A 554 9.13 -4.38 -9.93
C ALA A 554 7.94 -3.97 -9.04
N TYR A 555 7.89 -4.50 -7.81
CA TYR A 555 6.92 -4.11 -6.79
C TYR A 555 6.94 -2.60 -6.48
N ASP A 556 8.12 -2.05 -6.17
CA ASP A 556 8.30 -0.61 -5.89
C ASP A 556 7.87 0.26 -7.07
N LEU A 557 8.21 -0.15 -8.30
CA LEU A 557 7.84 0.57 -9.52
C LEU A 557 6.32 0.58 -9.70
N ALA A 558 5.67 -0.57 -9.57
CA ALA A 558 4.21 -0.70 -9.69
C ALA A 558 3.48 0.15 -8.63
N HIS A 559 3.87 0.02 -7.36
CA HIS A 559 3.23 0.74 -6.25
C HIS A 559 3.55 2.24 -6.22
N SER A 560 4.62 2.69 -6.91
CA SER A 560 4.89 4.13 -7.07
C SER A 560 3.81 4.85 -7.87
N ARG A 561 3.05 4.14 -8.73
CA ARG A 561 1.92 4.71 -9.49
C ARG A 561 0.79 5.19 -8.60
N GLY A 562 0.57 4.51 -7.47
CA GLY A 562 -0.48 4.85 -6.51
C GLY A 562 -0.15 6.03 -5.58
N GLN A 563 1.01 6.69 -5.76
CA GLN A 563 1.39 7.82 -4.91
C GLN A 563 0.43 8.99 -5.09
N THR A 564 -0.37 9.22 -4.05
CA THR A 564 -1.26 10.36 -3.95
C THR A 564 -0.46 11.66 -3.94
N VAL A 565 -0.60 12.46 -4.99
CA VAL A 565 -0.18 13.86 -4.99
C VAL A 565 -1.30 14.66 -4.33
N GLU A 566 -0.99 15.30 -3.20
CA GLU A 566 -1.89 16.23 -2.51
C GLU A 566 -2.17 17.43 -3.43
N THR A 567 -3.45 17.67 -3.72
CA THR A 567 -3.87 18.86 -4.48
C THR A 567 -3.69 20.12 -3.63
N GLU A 568 -3.55 21.29 -4.27
CA GLU A 568 -3.45 22.56 -3.53
C GLU A 568 -4.66 22.80 -2.61
N GLN A 569 -5.85 22.30 -2.98
CA GLN A 569 -7.06 22.37 -2.15
C GLN A 569 -6.97 21.45 -0.92
N GLU A 570 -6.53 20.20 -1.10
CA GLU A 570 -6.31 19.27 0.02
C GLU A 570 -5.22 19.78 0.97
N LYS A 571 -4.13 20.33 0.42
CA LYS A 571 -3.04 20.93 1.18
C LYS A 571 -3.51 22.12 2.01
N ALA A 572 -4.29 23.03 1.41
CA ALA A 572 -4.86 24.16 2.13
C ALA A 572 -5.83 23.70 3.24
N ALA A 573 -6.62 22.64 2.99
CA ALA A 573 -7.50 22.05 4.00
C ALA A 573 -6.71 21.42 5.16
N ARG A 574 -5.63 20.70 4.87
CA ARG A 574 -4.73 20.12 5.88
C ARG A 574 -4.05 21.19 6.71
N GLU A 575 -3.43 22.18 6.07
CA GLU A 575 -2.76 23.30 6.75
C GLU A 575 -3.76 24.10 7.61
N GLY A 576 -4.98 24.30 7.11
CA GLY A 576 -6.09 24.90 7.86
C GLY A 576 -6.47 24.10 9.10
N TYR A 577 -6.59 22.77 8.99
CA TYR A 577 -6.88 21.89 10.12
C TYR A 577 -5.73 21.79 11.12
N GLU A 578 -4.49 21.62 10.66
CA GLU A 578 -3.29 21.61 11.51
C GLU A 578 -3.20 22.92 12.31
N LYS A 579 -3.51 24.06 11.66
CA LYS A 579 -3.62 25.36 12.33
C LYS A 579 -4.72 25.38 13.39
N ARG A 580 -5.95 24.95 13.05
CA ARG A 580 -7.07 24.86 14.01
C ARG A 580 -6.76 23.94 15.19
N ARG A 581 -6.17 22.76 14.96
CA ARG A 581 -5.78 21.80 16.00
C ARG A 581 -4.69 22.37 16.90
N ARG A 582 -3.71 23.08 16.32
CA ARG A 582 -2.68 23.80 17.08
C ARG A 582 -3.29 24.91 17.92
N GLU A 583 -4.24 25.66 17.40
CA GLU A 583 -4.98 26.70 18.13
C GLU A 583 -5.85 26.10 19.26
N LYS A 584 -6.56 24.99 19.02
CA LYS A 584 -7.32 24.24 20.05
C LYS A 584 -6.39 23.74 21.17
N LYS A 585 -5.25 23.11 20.84
CA LYS A 585 -4.24 22.69 21.84
C LYS A 585 -3.69 23.89 22.62
N ARG A 586 -3.35 24.98 21.93
CA ARG A 586 -2.85 26.22 22.55
C ARG A 586 -3.90 26.82 23.50
N ALA A 587 -5.17 26.82 23.12
CA ALA A 587 -6.28 27.26 23.95
C ALA A 587 -6.52 26.35 25.17
N ALA A 588 -6.41 25.03 25.01
CA ALA A 588 -6.51 24.06 26.11
C ALA A 588 -5.38 24.27 27.14
N VAL A 589 -4.14 24.40 26.69
CA VAL A 589 -2.99 24.72 27.55
C VAL A 589 -3.17 26.07 28.23
N LYS A 590 -3.65 27.10 27.50
CA LYS A 590 -3.96 28.43 28.05
C LYS A 590 -5.05 28.37 29.12
N SER A 591 -6.11 27.58 28.91
CA SER A 591 -7.20 27.36 29.87
C SER A 591 -6.72 26.63 31.12
N GLU A 592 -5.91 25.59 30.95
CA GLU A 592 -5.34 24.84 32.08
C GLU A 592 -4.37 25.71 32.90
N LEU A 593 -3.55 26.52 32.22
CA LEU A 593 -2.68 27.50 32.87
C LEU A 593 -3.50 28.55 33.64
N ARG A 594 -4.60 29.04 33.06
CA ARG A 594 -5.52 29.96 33.73
C ARG A 594 -6.15 29.35 34.98
N LYS A 595 -6.52 28.07 34.93
CA LYS A 595 -7.05 27.33 36.08
C LYS A 595 -6.00 27.16 37.18
N LYS A 596 -4.78 26.70 36.84
CA LYS A 596 -3.66 26.54 37.78
C LYS A 596 -3.30 27.86 38.47
N LEU A 597 -3.19 28.95 37.70
CA LEU A 597 -2.92 30.28 38.24
C LEU A 597 -4.06 30.78 39.15
N GLY A 598 -5.31 30.47 38.82
CA GLY A 598 -6.48 30.80 39.64
C GLY A 598 -6.51 30.03 40.96
N ASP A 599 -6.22 28.73 40.93
CA ASP A 599 -6.14 27.87 42.11
C ASP A 599 -5.01 28.32 43.05
N GLU A 600 -3.83 28.66 42.51
CA GLU A 600 -2.71 29.22 43.28
C GLU A 600 -3.06 30.56 43.94
N TYR A 601 -3.75 31.45 43.21
CA TYR A 601 -4.21 32.71 43.75
C TYR A 601 -5.20 32.50 44.90
N TYR A 602 -6.19 31.62 44.72
CA TYR A 602 -7.19 31.32 45.75
C TYR A 602 -6.55 30.70 47.00
N GLN A 603 -5.54 29.85 46.82
CA GLN A 603 -4.77 29.27 47.92
C GLN A 603 -3.98 30.34 48.67
N LYS A 604 -3.27 31.23 47.96
CA LYS A 604 -2.54 32.38 48.58
C LYS A 604 -3.48 33.33 49.31
N LYS A 605 -4.67 33.62 48.78
CA LYS A 605 -5.68 34.45 49.44
C LYS A 605 -6.18 33.80 50.73
N LYS A 606 -6.50 32.50 50.70
CA LYS A 606 -6.96 31.75 51.88
C LYS A 606 -5.88 31.69 52.97
N ASP A 607 -4.62 31.54 52.58
CA ASP A 607 -3.51 31.52 53.52
C ASP A 607 -3.20 32.91 54.09
N PHE A 608 -3.36 33.98 53.29
CA PHE A 608 -3.31 35.37 53.77
C PHE A 608 -4.43 35.66 54.78
N GLU A 609 -5.67 35.26 54.48
CA GLU A 609 -6.82 35.41 55.39
C GLU A 609 -6.63 34.60 56.68
N ARG A 610 -6.13 33.37 56.60
CA ARG A 610 -5.76 32.55 57.76
C ARG A 610 -4.65 33.20 58.58
N SER A 611 -3.63 33.78 57.94
CA SER A 611 -2.54 34.49 58.60
C SER A 611 -3.06 35.73 59.33
N ARG A 612 -3.92 36.52 58.69
CA ARG A 612 -4.60 37.68 59.28
C ARG A 612 -5.48 37.29 60.48
N ALA A 613 -6.24 36.21 60.37
CA ALA A 613 -7.06 35.69 61.47
C ALA A 613 -6.20 35.17 62.64
N ARG A 614 -5.07 34.50 62.36
CA ARG A 614 -4.09 34.08 63.38
C ARG A 614 -3.45 35.29 64.07
N ALA A 615 -3.09 36.33 63.32
CA ALA A 615 -2.55 37.58 63.85
C ALA A 615 -3.58 38.31 64.74
N ALA A 616 -4.85 38.37 64.34
CA ALA A 616 -5.93 38.94 65.13
C ALA A 616 -6.18 38.16 66.44
N LYS A 617 -6.24 36.82 66.38
CA LYS A 617 -6.35 35.97 67.58
C LYS A 617 -5.15 36.13 68.53
N LYS A 618 -3.93 36.30 67.98
CA LYS A 618 -2.72 36.56 68.78
C LYS A 618 -2.76 37.94 69.44
N LYS A 619 -3.30 38.97 68.75
CA LYS A 619 -3.53 40.31 69.30
C LYS A 619 -4.58 40.30 70.42
N GLU A 620 -5.66 39.53 70.24
CA GLU A 620 -6.72 39.37 71.25
C GLU A 620 -6.22 38.61 72.49
N ARG A 621 -5.49 37.49 72.32
CA ARG A 621 -4.85 36.78 73.45
C ARG A 621 -3.92 37.68 74.24
N ARG A 622 -3.15 38.54 73.57
CA ARG A 622 -2.27 39.53 74.22
C ARG A 622 -3.07 40.62 74.97
N ARG A 623 -4.26 40.98 74.50
CA ARG A 623 -5.19 41.91 75.17
C ARG A 623 -5.76 41.30 76.45
N VAL A 624 -6.32 40.09 76.36
CA VAL A 624 -6.87 39.36 77.52
C VAL A 624 -5.80 39.10 78.58
N GLN A 625 -4.58 38.71 78.20
CA GLN A 625 -3.47 38.56 79.15
C GLN A 625 -3.03 39.88 79.81
N ARG A 626 -3.13 41.02 79.11
CA ARG A 626 -2.89 42.35 79.70
C ARG A 626 -3.97 42.72 80.70
N GLU A 627 -5.24 42.48 80.35
CA GLU A 627 -6.40 42.75 81.21
C GLU A 627 -6.39 41.88 82.48
N GLU A 628 -6.05 40.60 82.34
CA GLU A 628 -5.88 39.66 83.46
C GLU A 628 -4.72 40.05 84.38
N LYS A 629 -3.56 40.43 83.81
CA LYS A 629 -2.43 40.98 84.59
C LYS A 629 -2.81 42.26 85.33
N THR A 630 -3.65 43.12 84.75
CA THR A 630 -4.14 44.32 85.45
C THR A 630 -5.17 44.02 86.54
N ARG A 631 -5.99 42.97 86.40
CA ARG A 631 -6.94 42.51 87.43
C ARG A 631 -6.21 41.95 88.65
N VAL A 632 -5.25 41.05 88.43
CA VAL A 632 -4.39 40.48 89.49
C VAL A 632 -3.59 41.57 90.21
N ARG A 633 -3.13 42.62 89.50
CA ARG A 633 -2.46 43.78 90.11
C ARG A 633 -3.40 44.66 90.96
N LYS A 634 -4.68 44.77 90.60
CA LYS A 634 -5.68 45.49 91.41
C LYS A 634 -6.08 44.70 92.66
N GLU A 635 -6.25 43.39 92.56
CA GLU A 635 -6.55 42.50 93.70
C GLU A 635 -5.40 42.46 94.72
N ARG A 636 -4.13 42.36 94.27
CA ARG A 636 -2.96 42.48 95.17
C ARG A 636 -2.85 43.85 95.84
N ARG A 637 -3.33 44.93 95.20
CA ARG A 637 -3.31 46.30 95.75
C ARG A 637 -4.46 46.56 96.73
N ALA A 638 -5.57 45.82 96.64
CA ALA A 638 -6.65 45.83 97.61
C ALA A 638 -6.28 45.03 98.87
N ALA A 639 -5.69 43.85 98.71
CA ALA A 639 -5.20 43.03 99.83
C ALA A 639 -4.06 43.70 100.63
N ALA A 640 -3.20 44.49 99.96
CA ALA A 640 -2.13 45.24 100.62
C ALA A 640 -2.59 46.52 101.37
N LYS A 641 -3.88 46.89 101.29
CA LYS A 641 -4.45 48.05 102.00
C LYS A 641 -5.15 47.70 103.32
N GLU A 642 -5.46 46.43 103.55
CA GLU A 642 -6.12 45.94 104.78
C GLU A 642 -5.15 45.51 105.88
N VAL A 643 -3.87 45.24 105.57
CA VAL A 643 -2.90 44.63 106.52
C VAL A 643 -1.81 45.61 106.99
N ALA A 644 -2.02 46.92 106.84
CA ALA A 644 -1.02 47.93 107.20
C ALA A 644 -1.61 49.09 108.03
N LYS A 645 -1.99 48.81 109.28
CA LYS A 645 -2.07 49.80 110.38
C LYS A 645 -2.18 49.09 111.73
N GLU A 646 -1.02 48.83 112.35
CA GLU A 646 -0.69 48.56 113.78
C GLU A 646 0.62 47.70 113.77
N VAL A 647 1.84 48.26 113.60
CA VAL A 647 2.74 49.04 114.51
C VAL A 647 3.37 48.15 115.62
N PRO A 648 4.69 48.23 115.97
CA PRO A 648 5.93 48.31 115.17
C PRO A 648 7.14 47.49 115.79
N GLU A 649 8.21 47.35 114.99
CA GLU A 649 9.68 47.39 115.29
C GLU A 649 10.45 46.64 116.42
N MET A 650 11.65 46.17 115.97
CA MET A 650 12.97 45.93 116.62
C MET A 650 13.29 44.53 117.22
N ARG A 651 14.17 43.72 116.57
CA ARG A 651 15.67 43.59 116.68
C ARG A 651 16.09 42.85 117.97
N ALA A 652 17.02 41.88 118.05
CA ALA A 652 18.07 41.35 117.18
C ALA A 652 18.58 40.00 117.76
N GLU A 653 19.32 39.22 116.95
CA GLU A 653 20.44 38.31 117.33
C GLU A 653 20.13 37.02 118.14
N ALA A 654 20.79 35.88 117.96
CA ALA A 654 21.84 35.44 117.04
C ALA A 654 21.93 33.90 117.09
N GLU A 655 22.32 33.34 115.95
CA GLU A 655 23.27 32.23 115.80
C GLU A 655 23.07 30.95 116.64
N GLN A 656 22.37 29.99 116.04
CA GLN A 656 22.79 28.59 116.02
C GLN A 656 21.87 27.80 115.10
N SER A 657 22.48 27.09 114.13
CA SER A 657 21.81 26.09 113.30
C SER A 657 20.55 26.64 112.59
N PRO A 658 19.68 25.84 111.97
CA PRO A 658 19.82 24.56 111.27
C PRO A 658 19.35 24.82 109.81
N SER A 659 18.66 23.87 109.17
CA SER A 659 17.84 24.08 107.95
C SER A 659 18.57 24.54 106.69
N GLN A 660 19.19 23.58 106.00
CA GLN A 660 19.11 23.53 104.53
C GLN A 660 18.54 22.15 104.10
N ASP A 661 17.46 21.73 104.75
CA ASP A 661 16.22 21.34 104.06
C ASP A 661 15.38 22.64 104.08
N ASP A 662 14.58 23.06 103.11
CA ASP A 662 13.60 22.33 102.32
C ASP A 662 13.62 22.83 100.86
N THR A 663 14.51 22.29 100.03
CA THR A 663 14.14 21.98 98.64
C THR A 663 13.32 20.69 98.68
N PHE A 664 12.19 20.77 99.36
CA PHE A 664 11.12 19.80 99.41
C PHE A 664 10.02 20.36 98.48
N GLU A 665 9.36 19.58 97.65
CA GLU A 665 9.30 18.13 97.69
C GLU A 665 9.19 17.68 96.24
N LEU A 666 10.37 17.47 95.66
CA LEU A 666 10.59 16.56 94.55
C LEU A 666 10.21 15.16 95.03
N SER A 667 8.91 14.88 95.00
CA SER A 667 8.39 13.53 94.88
C SER A 667 8.37 13.23 93.37
N GLY A 668 9.05 12.22 92.87
CA GLY A 668 9.33 10.97 93.55
C GLY A 668 8.40 9.93 92.98
N VAL A 669 9.06 8.94 92.39
CA VAL A 669 8.58 7.58 92.19
C VAL A 669 7.69 7.40 90.96
N LYS A 670 8.26 6.89 89.86
CA LYS A 670 8.50 5.45 89.56
C LYS A 670 7.19 4.70 89.38
N GLY A 671 7.10 4.04 88.23
CA GLY A 671 6.08 3.06 87.94
C GLY A 671 4.76 3.75 87.65
N THR A 672 3.90 3.25 86.81
CA THR A 672 3.73 1.98 86.11
C THR A 672 2.51 2.35 85.28
N ALA A 673 2.51 2.18 83.98
CA ALA A 673 2.18 0.94 83.35
C ALA A 673 1.91 1.41 81.92
N ASP A 674 2.49 0.75 80.94
CA ASP A 674 1.89 -0.48 80.45
C ASP A 674 0.45 -0.26 80.01
N LYS A 675 0.31 -0.64 78.75
CA LYS A 675 -0.89 -1.08 78.08
C LYS A 675 -1.66 0.02 77.38
N ASP A 676 -1.60 -0.03 76.06
CA ASP A 676 -2.24 -1.11 75.28
C ASP A 676 -3.73 -1.08 75.63
N GLU A 677 -4.61 -0.99 74.67
CA GLU A 677 -4.70 -1.84 73.50
C GLU A 677 -5.73 -1.04 72.68
N ALA A 678 -5.70 -1.00 71.38
CA ALA A 678 -5.79 -2.13 70.49
C ALA A 678 -6.44 -1.50 69.25
N GLU A 679 -6.19 -1.92 68.04
CA GLU A 679 -5.41 -3.01 67.50
C GLU A 679 -5.39 -2.65 66.00
N GLN A 680 -4.25 -2.75 65.33
CA GLN A 680 -3.83 -3.99 64.65
C GLN A 680 -4.83 -4.42 63.58
N VAL A 681 -4.43 -4.98 62.45
CA VAL A 681 -3.14 -5.46 61.91
C VAL A 681 -3.47 -5.66 60.44
N GLY A 682 -2.62 -5.25 59.51
CA GLY A 682 -1.36 -5.92 59.17
C GLY A 682 -1.58 -6.61 57.80
N ASP A 683 -0.57 -7.10 57.11
CA ASP A 683 0.82 -7.30 57.47
C ASP A 683 1.59 -7.55 56.14
N GLU A 684 2.87 -7.16 56.07
CA GLU A 684 4.02 -8.06 55.83
C GLU A 684 4.39 -8.25 54.32
N LEU A 685 5.65 -8.39 53.85
CA LEU A 685 7.00 -8.69 54.39
C LEU A 685 8.03 -7.92 53.50
N ARG A 686 9.13 -7.33 54.01
CA ARG A 686 10.49 -7.90 54.27
C ARG A 686 11.16 -8.57 53.04
N THR A 687 12.45 -8.43 52.69
CA THR A 687 13.63 -7.61 53.06
C THR A 687 14.85 -8.10 52.26
N GLN A 688 15.96 -7.34 52.34
CA GLN A 688 17.40 -7.73 52.36
C GLN A 688 18.16 -7.31 51.09
N ASP A 689 19.05 -6.29 51.17
CA ASP A 689 20.45 -6.25 51.68
C ASP A 689 21.41 -6.24 50.45
N THR A 690 22.53 -5.52 50.34
CA THR A 690 23.54 -5.01 51.30
C THR A 690 24.46 -3.94 50.65
N LYS A 691 24.95 -3.01 51.49
CA LYS A 691 26.28 -2.33 51.62
C LYS A 691 27.27 -2.21 50.43
N ASP A 692 27.87 -1.01 50.25
CA ASP A 692 29.21 -0.68 50.78
C ASP A 692 29.61 0.81 50.57
N GLU A 693 30.55 1.25 51.41
CA GLU A 693 30.93 2.63 51.71
C GLU A 693 32.41 2.92 51.30
N VAL A 694 32.70 4.20 51.02
CA VAL A 694 33.95 4.96 51.37
C VAL A 694 35.16 5.06 50.38
N VAL A 695 35.26 6.26 49.78
CA VAL A 695 36.36 7.28 49.76
C VAL A 695 37.77 6.92 49.27
N ARG A 696 38.29 7.75 48.34
CA ARG A 696 39.55 8.55 48.48
C ARG A 696 39.84 9.45 47.27
N GLU A 697 39.83 10.76 47.50
CA GLU A 697 40.46 11.79 46.67
C GLU A 697 41.32 12.70 47.57
N SER A 698 42.52 13.06 47.09
CA SER A 698 43.44 14.15 47.49
C SER A 698 44.76 13.87 46.74
N LYS A 699 45.52 14.77 46.11
CA LYS A 699 45.66 16.23 46.20
C LYS A 699 46.66 16.69 45.10
N GLU A 700 46.68 18.01 44.82
CA GLU A 700 47.86 18.82 44.37
C GLU A 700 48.40 18.63 42.92
N GLN A 701 48.94 19.62 42.19
CA GLN A 701 49.11 21.09 42.28
C GLN A 701 49.66 21.60 40.92
N ALA A 702 49.42 22.89 40.62
CA ALA A 702 50.35 23.84 39.97
C ALA A 702 50.59 23.93 38.43
N LYS A 703 50.22 25.12 37.90
CA LYS A 703 50.99 26.13 37.14
C LYS A 703 51.37 25.98 35.64
N LYS A 704 50.93 27.02 34.89
CA LYS A 704 51.66 27.89 33.90
C LYS A 704 52.15 27.23 32.59
N GLU A 705 52.19 27.84 31.40
CA GLU A 705 52.15 29.24 30.93
C GLU A 705 52.06 29.25 29.39
N THR A 706 51.44 30.29 28.80
CA THR A 706 51.73 30.90 27.47
C THR A 706 51.45 30.10 26.18
N LYS A 707 51.00 30.67 25.05
CA LYS A 707 51.35 31.96 24.42
C LYS A 707 50.36 32.29 23.28
N ASP A 708 50.30 33.59 23.01
CA ASP A 708 49.42 34.36 22.14
C ASP A 708 49.95 34.50 20.68
N ALA A 709 49.11 35.12 19.83
CA ALA A 709 49.39 35.91 18.61
C ALA A 709 48.97 35.33 17.23
N THR A 710 47.85 35.79 16.62
CA THR A 710 47.61 36.95 15.70
C THR A 710 47.99 36.76 14.22
N GLN A 711 47.04 37.00 13.30
CA GLN A 711 47.25 37.77 12.06
C GLN A 711 45.91 38.21 11.40
N GLU A 712 45.83 39.51 11.13
CA GLU A 712 44.92 40.33 10.28
C GLU A 712 45.14 40.10 8.75
N PRO A 713 44.57 40.85 7.75
CA PRO A 713 43.75 42.09 7.79
C PRO A 713 42.54 42.19 6.80
N ASN A 714 41.81 43.31 6.93
CA ASN A 714 41.18 44.21 5.91
C ASN A 714 39.70 44.53 6.22
N ASN A 715 39.17 45.75 6.10
CA ASN A 715 39.69 47.10 5.88
C ASN A 715 38.50 48.09 6.11
N ASN A 716 38.81 49.36 6.44
CA ASN A 716 37.98 50.57 6.36
C ASN A 716 36.84 50.85 7.38
N SER A 717 37.18 51.72 8.33
CA SER A 717 36.39 52.81 8.95
C SER A 717 36.03 53.92 7.89
N PRO A 718 35.34 55.07 8.18
CA PRO A 718 35.18 55.67 9.51
C PRO A 718 33.91 56.51 9.84
N GLU A 719 33.91 56.92 11.13
CA GLU A 719 33.47 58.21 11.70
C GLU A 719 31.96 58.52 11.75
N SER A 720 31.41 59.13 12.81
CA SER A 720 31.95 59.88 13.96
C SER A 720 30.88 59.92 15.06
N LYS A 721 31.23 59.69 16.34
CA LYS A 721 31.38 60.67 17.45
C LYS A 721 30.10 61.48 17.75
N GLU A 722 29.68 61.75 18.97
CA GLU A 722 30.35 62.18 20.22
C GLU A 722 29.44 61.71 21.38
N ASP A 723 29.99 61.05 22.41
CA ASP A 723 30.44 61.63 23.70
C ASP A 723 29.26 62.04 24.60
N GLU A 724 29.26 61.91 25.91
CA GLU A 724 30.10 61.28 26.93
C GLU A 724 29.30 61.41 28.26
N ASP A 725 29.84 60.81 29.32
CA ASP A 725 29.72 61.26 30.72
C ASP A 725 28.42 60.94 31.48
N SER A 726 28.43 60.47 32.72
CA SER A 726 29.45 60.24 33.75
C SER A 726 28.88 59.16 34.69
N GLY A 727 29.71 58.23 35.20
CA GLY A 727 30.24 58.29 36.57
C GLY A 727 29.26 57.77 37.64
N SER A 728 29.41 56.52 38.11
CA SER A 728 30.07 56.14 39.38
C SER A 728 29.36 56.68 40.64
N SER A 729 29.13 56.00 41.75
CA SER A 729 29.78 54.87 42.41
C SER A 729 29.03 54.58 43.73
N ASP A 730 29.10 53.33 44.18
CA ASP A 730 29.31 52.88 45.57
C ASP A 730 28.38 53.24 46.75
N SER A 731 27.80 52.17 47.28
CA SER A 731 27.96 51.66 48.66
C SER A 731 27.02 52.08 49.81
N ASN A 732 26.72 51.03 50.59
CA ASN A 732 26.45 50.94 52.03
C ASN A 732 25.08 51.26 52.64
N SER A 733 24.51 50.17 53.20
CA SER A 733 23.86 49.99 54.51
C SER A 733 23.32 51.21 55.29
N SER A 734 22.06 51.09 55.71
CA SER A 734 21.64 51.36 57.11
C SER A 734 20.19 50.93 57.35
N ASP A 735 19.96 50.30 58.51
CA ASP A 735 18.66 50.04 59.12
C ASP A 735 17.87 51.32 59.39
N SER A 736 16.54 51.26 59.21
CA SER A 736 15.59 52.01 60.06
C SER A 736 14.16 51.47 59.91
N ASP A 737 13.58 51.11 61.06
CA ASP A 737 12.16 50.85 61.28
C ASP A 737 11.27 52.01 60.80
N SER A 738 10.18 51.70 60.09
CA SER A 738 8.91 52.43 60.20
C SER A 738 7.74 51.56 59.78
N SER A 739 6.72 51.55 60.64
CA SER A 739 5.44 50.88 60.47
C SER A 739 4.53 51.57 59.46
N ASP A 740 3.62 50.74 58.92
CA ASP A 740 2.30 51.07 58.37
C ASP A 740 2.23 51.79 57.01
N SER A 741 2.08 50.98 55.95
CA SER A 741 1.07 51.15 54.89
C SER A 741 1.38 50.22 53.72
N ASP A 742 0.76 49.04 53.66
CA ASP A 742 0.61 48.30 52.39
C ASP A 742 -0.68 47.48 52.44
N THR A 743 -1.80 48.16 52.19
CA THR A 743 -3.10 47.54 51.93
C THR A 743 -3.46 47.56 50.44
N ASP A 744 -2.48 47.60 49.52
CA ASP A 744 -2.78 47.74 48.09
C ASP A 744 -1.82 47.01 47.11
N SER A 745 -1.42 45.78 47.43
CA SER A 745 -0.64 44.94 46.49
C SER A 745 -1.04 43.46 46.54
N LEU A 746 -2.31 43.17 46.33
CA LEU A 746 -2.71 41.92 45.70
C LEU A 746 -3.38 42.31 44.38
N ALA A 747 -2.60 42.32 43.30
CA ALA A 747 -3.11 42.54 41.96
C ALA A 747 -4.34 41.66 41.74
N SER A 748 -5.44 42.28 41.32
CA SER A 748 -6.66 41.58 40.94
C SER A 748 -6.31 40.53 39.87
N PHE A 749 -6.73 39.30 40.09
CA PHE A 749 -6.59 38.18 39.15
C PHE A 749 -7.27 38.44 37.78
N SER A 750 -8.00 39.56 37.61
CA SER A 750 -8.62 39.96 36.35
C SER A 750 -7.66 40.47 35.27
N ASP A 751 -6.39 40.77 35.58
CA ASP A 751 -5.52 41.56 34.69
C ASP A 751 -4.32 40.81 34.08
N TYR A 752 -4.27 39.47 34.17
CA TYR A 752 -3.38 38.75 33.26
C TYR A 752 -3.89 38.97 31.84
N SER A 753 -3.30 39.94 31.14
CA SER A 753 -3.65 40.23 29.76
C SER A 753 -3.49 38.95 28.94
N ASP A 754 -4.37 38.75 27.97
CA ASP A 754 -4.28 37.59 27.07
C ASP A 754 -2.87 37.42 26.47
N ARG A 755 -2.17 38.54 26.27
CA ARG A 755 -0.79 38.62 25.81
C ARG A 755 0.22 37.99 26.77
N GLU A 756 0.03 38.11 28.08
CA GLU A 756 0.96 37.53 29.07
C GLU A 756 0.78 36.00 29.21
N LEU A 757 -0.47 35.52 29.09
CA LEU A 757 -0.76 34.10 29.00
C LEU A 757 -0.17 33.49 27.72
N ASP A 758 -0.30 34.18 26.59
CA ASP A 758 0.27 33.72 25.32
C ASP A 758 1.80 33.64 25.37
N LEU A 759 2.48 34.63 25.98
CA LEU A 759 3.93 34.61 26.19
C LEU A 759 4.39 33.42 27.06
N ARG A 760 3.59 33.04 28.06
CA ARG A 760 3.88 31.88 28.93
C ARG A 760 3.63 30.55 28.21
N VAL A 761 2.59 30.47 27.39
CA VAL A 761 2.35 29.31 26.52
C VAL A 761 3.50 29.16 25.51
N ASP A 762 4.01 30.25 24.96
CA ASP A 762 5.16 30.24 24.04
C ASP A 762 6.48 29.88 24.74
N ALA A 763 6.62 30.17 26.03
CA ALA A 763 7.75 29.73 26.84
C ALA A 763 7.65 28.23 27.15
N LEU A 764 6.47 27.72 27.48
CA LEU A 764 6.21 26.29 27.71
C LEU A 764 6.43 25.46 26.44
N ALA A 765 5.95 25.94 25.28
CA ALA A 765 6.17 25.29 24.01
C ALA A 765 7.64 25.29 23.56
N ARG A 766 8.43 26.28 24.00
CA ARG A 766 9.89 26.28 23.77
C ARG A 766 10.63 25.29 24.68
N ALA A 767 10.12 25.07 25.89
CA ALA A 767 10.71 24.14 26.85
C ALA A 767 10.35 22.67 26.53
N ASP A 768 9.12 22.42 26.08
CA ASP A 768 8.66 21.13 25.58
C ASP A 768 7.97 21.30 24.22
N PRO A 769 8.70 21.09 23.12
CA PRO A 769 8.16 21.17 21.76
C PRO A 769 6.98 20.21 21.53
N ALA A 770 6.87 19.12 22.30
CA ALA A 770 5.79 18.13 22.14
C ALA A 770 4.42 18.66 22.59
N LEU A 771 4.38 19.67 23.49
CA LEU A 771 3.13 20.26 24.00
C LEU A 771 2.25 20.87 22.89
N LEU A 772 2.88 21.45 21.85
CA LEU A 772 2.19 22.04 20.70
C LEU A 772 2.48 21.30 19.38
N ALA A 773 3.27 20.23 19.40
CA ALA A 773 3.55 19.45 18.21
C ALA A 773 2.29 18.74 17.69
N SER A 774 2.17 18.70 16.37
CA SER A 774 1.29 17.78 15.65
C SER A 774 1.97 16.41 15.57
N SER A 775 2.02 15.67 16.68
CA SER A 775 2.25 14.23 16.60
C SER A 775 0.92 13.57 16.20
N ASP A 776 0.95 12.82 15.10
CA ASP A 776 -0.19 12.02 14.60
C ASP A 776 -0.48 10.76 15.41
N SER A 777 0.25 10.55 16.51
CA SER A 777 0.04 9.45 17.42
C SER A 777 -0.78 9.90 18.63
N ASP A 778 -2.11 9.95 18.48
CA ASP A 778 -2.99 9.69 19.62
C ASP A 778 -2.85 8.19 19.94
N SER A 779 -1.79 7.85 20.66
CA SER A 779 -1.66 6.54 21.29
C SER A 779 -2.55 6.55 22.53
N ASP A 780 -3.84 6.31 22.33
CA ASP A 780 -4.69 5.78 23.39
C ASP A 780 -4.05 4.48 23.87
N SER A 781 -3.57 4.49 25.10
CA SER A 781 -3.00 3.35 25.78
C SER A 781 -4.10 2.34 26.14
N ASP A 782 -4.66 1.65 25.16
CA ASP A 782 -5.48 0.45 25.39
C ASP A 782 -4.58 -0.78 25.42
N SER A 783 -3.86 -0.91 26.53
CA SER A 783 -2.97 -2.02 26.86
C SER A 783 -3.71 -3.34 27.22
N ASP A 784 -5.01 -3.49 26.90
CA ASP A 784 -5.80 -4.59 27.48
C ASP A 784 -6.71 -5.36 26.50
N ASN A 785 -6.28 -5.53 25.25
CA ASN A 785 -6.94 -6.44 24.29
C ASN A 785 -5.96 -7.44 23.65
N GLY A 786 -5.31 -8.25 24.48
CA GLY A 786 -4.27 -9.21 24.09
C GLY A 786 -4.72 -10.41 23.22
N LEU A 787 -6.00 -10.51 22.83
CA LEU A 787 -6.53 -11.65 22.06
C LEU A 787 -7.25 -11.29 20.75
N LEU A 788 -7.71 -10.05 20.57
CA LEU A 788 -8.47 -9.62 19.37
C LEU A 788 -7.69 -8.67 18.43
N ALA A 789 -6.53 -8.17 18.85
CA ALA A 789 -5.76 -7.15 18.13
C ALA A 789 -4.70 -7.68 17.16
N LYS A 790 -4.68 -8.98 16.84
CA LYS A 790 -3.56 -9.57 16.06
C LYS A 790 -3.66 -9.37 14.55
N ASP A 791 -4.84 -9.11 13.99
CA ASP A 791 -5.02 -9.18 12.52
C ASP A 791 -6.20 -8.34 11.99
N PRO A 792 -6.09 -7.00 12.02
CA PRO A 792 -7.14 -6.11 11.53
C PRO A 792 -7.25 -6.12 9.99
N TRP A 793 -8.46 -5.88 9.47
CA TRP A 793 -8.71 -5.59 8.07
C TRP A 793 -8.02 -4.29 7.64
N ASN A 794 -7.07 -4.39 6.71
CA ASN A 794 -6.25 -3.27 6.24
C ASN A 794 -6.06 -3.28 4.71
N ALA A 795 -7.06 -3.79 3.98
CA ALA A 795 -7.02 -3.93 2.53
C ALA A 795 -6.83 -2.57 1.84
N VAL A 796 -5.83 -2.49 0.96
CA VAL A 796 -5.50 -1.29 0.17
C VAL A 796 -5.17 -1.72 -1.25
N ALA A 797 -5.83 -1.09 -2.22
CA ALA A 797 -5.66 -1.36 -3.64
C ALA A 797 -5.11 -0.13 -4.36
N VAL A 798 -4.13 -0.32 -5.25
CA VAL A 798 -3.67 0.70 -6.19
C VAL A 798 -4.46 0.52 -7.47
N VAL A 799 -5.22 1.55 -7.85
CA VAL A 799 -6.11 1.52 -9.02
C VAL A 799 -5.83 2.67 -9.97
N GLY A 800 -5.97 2.40 -11.27
CA GLY A 800 -5.79 3.35 -12.35
C GLY A 800 -7.04 3.47 -13.20
N LEU A 801 -7.41 4.71 -13.54
CA LEU A 801 -8.40 5.01 -14.56
C LEU A 801 -7.67 5.29 -15.88
N ARG A 802 -8.06 4.60 -16.95
CA ARG A 802 -7.67 4.86 -18.34
C ARG A 802 -8.90 5.19 -19.16
N VAL A 803 -8.82 6.25 -19.95
CA VAL A 803 -9.89 6.68 -20.87
C VAL A 803 -9.31 6.74 -22.27
N TYR A 804 -9.76 5.85 -23.15
CA TYR A 804 -9.42 5.87 -24.58
C TYR A 804 -10.45 6.69 -25.35
N HIS A 805 -10.00 7.56 -26.26
CA HIS A 805 -10.87 8.47 -27.02
C HIS A 805 -10.26 8.84 -28.39
N GLN A 806 -11.09 9.15 -29.40
CA GLN A 806 -10.61 9.46 -30.77
C GLN A 806 -10.56 10.96 -31.12
N THR A 807 -11.37 11.82 -30.49
CA THR A 807 -11.56 13.23 -30.93
C THR A 807 -11.73 14.25 -29.80
N ALA A 808 -11.95 13.80 -28.56
CA ALA A 808 -12.10 14.66 -27.40
C ALA A 808 -10.75 15.01 -26.76
N THR A 809 -10.64 16.17 -26.13
CA THR A 809 -9.61 16.36 -25.09
C THR A 809 -10.18 15.82 -23.79
N VAL A 810 -9.43 14.96 -23.09
CA VAL A 810 -9.85 14.36 -21.82
C VAL A 810 -8.97 14.87 -20.70
N THR A 811 -9.59 15.48 -19.69
CA THR A 811 -8.92 15.86 -18.44
C THR A 811 -9.37 14.91 -17.35
N LEU A 812 -8.43 14.42 -16.54
CA LEU A 812 -8.66 13.45 -15.47
C LEU A 812 -8.38 14.06 -14.11
N GLY A 813 -9.11 13.61 -13.09
CA GLY A 813 -8.91 13.99 -11.70
C GLY A 813 -9.32 12.88 -10.74
N VAL A 814 -8.87 13.01 -9.49
CA VAL A 814 -9.30 12.17 -8.37
C VAL A 814 -9.95 13.10 -7.35
N VAL A 815 -11.18 12.80 -6.96
CA VAL A 815 -11.90 13.56 -5.93
C VAL A 815 -11.87 12.73 -4.66
N ARG A 816 -11.35 13.32 -3.58
CA ARG A 816 -11.28 12.71 -2.25
C ARG A 816 -12.20 13.46 -1.29
N PRO A 817 -12.87 12.77 -0.36
CA PRO A 817 -13.54 13.42 0.74
C PRO A 817 -12.53 14.26 1.51
N ASN A 818 -12.91 15.46 1.92
CA ASN A 818 -12.06 16.29 2.76
C ASN A 818 -12.10 15.75 4.20
N PRO A 819 -11.05 15.05 4.69
CA PRO A 819 -11.06 14.49 6.05
C PRO A 819 -11.04 15.60 7.11
N TYR A 820 -10.73 16.84 6.72
CA TYR A 820 -10.57 18.00 7.58
C TYR A 820 -11.84 18.86 7.70
N ALA A 821 -12.90 18.54 6.95
CA ALA A 821 -14.16 19.26 6.98
C ALA A 821 -15.04 18.90 8.20
N ALA A 822 -14.85 17.72 8.79
CA ALA A 822 -15.69 17.21 9.88
C ALA A 822 -15.55 17.97 11.22
N ASP A 823 -14.56 18.86 11.33
CA ASP A 823 -14.25 19.60 12.56
C ASP A 823 -14.88 21.00 12.60
N ASP A 824 -15.56 21.43 11.52
CA ASP A 824 -16.19 22.76 11.41
C ASP A 824 -17.64 22.79 11.93
N ASP A 825 -18.29 21.64 12.17
CA ASP A 825 -19.68 21.58 12.66
C ASP A 825 -19.82 20.69 13.90
N SER A 826 -19.43 21.22 15.07
CA SER A 826 -19.88 20.67 16.36
C SER A 826 -21.16 21.32 16.89
N ASP A 827 -21.82 22.20 16.13
CA ASP A 827 -23.06 22.88 16.54
C ASP A 827 -24.20 22.84 15.48
N ALA A 828 -24.11 21.98 14.47
CA ALA A 828 -25.21 21.74 13.52
C ALA A 828 -25.73 20.30 13.66
N GLU A 829 -26.66 20.07 14.59
CA GLU A 829 -27.37 18.79 14.71
C GLU A 829 -28.40 18.52 13.59
N ASP A 830 -28.52 19.37 12.56
CA ASP A 830 -29.65 19.29 11.61
C ASP A 830 -29.34 18.76 10.19
N ASP A 831 -28.12 18.36 9.85
CA ASP A 831 -27.80 17.83 8.50
C ASP A 831 -27.34 16.35 8.44
N LYS A 832 -27.39 15.63 9.57
CA LYS A 832 -27.12 14.17 9.62
C LYS A 832 -28.30 13.29 9.16
N ALA A 833 -29.12 13.79 8.26
CA ALA A 833 -30.23 13.05 7.65
C ALA A 833 -30.11 12.99 6.11
N ARG A 834 -28.89 12.88 5.57
CA ARG A 834 -28.74 12.08 4.35
C ARG A 834 -28.77 10.63 4.78
N VAL A 835 -29.96 10.02 4.71
CA VAL A 835 -30.12 8.57 4.81
C VAL A 835 -29.04 7.96 3.92
N ARG A 836 -28.02 7.35 4.53
CA ARG A 836 -27.13 6.42 3.86
C ARG A 836 -28.02 5.26 3.49
N VAL A 837 -28.69 5.38 2.35
CA VAL A 837 -29.35 4.24 1.72
C VAL A 837 -28.21 3.25 1.52
N LEU A 838 -28.33 2.11 2.17
CA LEU A 838 -27.46 0.96 1.96
C LEU A 838 -27.56 0.63 0.47
N ASP A 839 -26.63 1.14 -0.33
CA ASP A 839 -26.50 0.85 -1.77
C ASP A 839 -25.85 -0.54 -1.93
N VAL A 840 -26.49 -1.52 -1.29
CA VAL A 840 -26.14 -2.94 -1.33
C VAL A 840 -26.87 -3.52 -2.53
N ASP A 841 -26.45 -3.10 -3.72
CA ASP A 841 -26.80 -3.69 -5.01
C ASP A 841 -28.31 -3.90 -5.26
N ASP A 842 -29.14 -2.92 -4.91
CA ASP A 842 -30.56 -2.95 -5.22
C ASP A 842 -30.79 -2.46 -6.66
N SER A 843 -30.52 -3.34 -7.63
CA SER A 843 -30.81 -3.11 -9.05
C SER A 843 -32.30 -2.74 -9.29
N ALA A 844 -33.19 -3.02 -8.33
CA ALA A 844 -34.60 -2.63 -8.34
C ALA A 844 -34.85 -1.18 -7.87
N VAL A 845 -34.07 -0.65 -6.93
CA VAL A 845 -34.21 0.74 -6.46
C VAL A 845 -33.68 1.71 -7.52
N ASP A 846 -32.57 1.37 -8.16
CA ASP A 846 -31.96 2.16 -9.24
C ASP A 846 -32.87 2.25 -10.49
N ALA A 847 -33.57 1.16 -10.83
CA ALA A 847 -34.50 1.12 -11.96
C ALA A 847 -35.78 1.95 -11.74
N SER A 848 -36.04 2.38 -10.50
CA SER A 848 -37.24 3.13 -10.12
C SER A 848 -37.05 4.66 -10.10
N LEU A 849 -35.83 5.16 -10.35
CA LEU A 849 -35.55 6.59 -10.44
C LEU A 849 -35.93 7.11 -11.85
N PRO A 850 -36.95 7.97 -11.99
CA PRO A 850 -37.33 8.50 -13.29
C PRO A 850 -36.22 9.40 -13.84
N GLY A 851 -35.74 9.08 -15.05
CA GLY A 851 -34.93 9.97 -15.85
C GLY A 851 -35.75 11.18 -16.29
N GLY A 852 -35.65 12.29 -15.57
CA GLY A 852 -36.29 13.55 -15.94
C GLY A 852 -36.31 14.55 -14.79
N ASP A 853 -35.70 15.71 -15.02
CA ASP A 853 -35.76 16.97 -14.26
C ASP A 853 -36.13 16.91 -12.77
N VAL A 854 -35.13 17.10 -11.90
CA VAL A 854 -35.35 17.40 -10.48
C VAL A 854 -35.68 18.89 -10.32
N ARG A 855 -36.94 19.23 -10.59
CA ARG A 855 -37.64 20.28 -9.84
C ARG A 855 -38.90 19.64 -9.27
N GLU A 856 -39.15 19.90 -7.98
CA GLU A 856 -40.25 19.37 -7.17
C GLU A 856 -40.04 17.98 -6.57
N LYS A 857 -39.35 17.96 -5.42
CA LYS A 857 -39.68 17.12 -4.26
C LYS A 857 -39.04 17.71 -2.99
N LYS A 858 -39.40 18.96 -2.70
CA LYS A 858 -39.67 19.38 -1.31
C LYS A 858 -41.14 19.08 -1.08
N ASP A 859 -41.49 18.57 0.09
CA ASP A 859 -42.86 18.20 0.53
C ASP A 859 -43.18 16.69 0.48
N VAL A 860 -42.36 15.85 1.10
CA VAL A 860 -42.87 14.72 1.89
C VAL A 860 -42.04 14.59 3.17
N ILE A 861 -42.07 15.62 4.01
CA ILE A 861 -41.75 15.51 5.43
C ILE A 861 -42.84 16.32 6.13
N MET A 862 -43.80 15.63 6.74
CA MET A 862 -44.43 16.02 8.01
C MET A 862 -45.43 14.92 8.37
N GLY A 863 -45.15 14.21 9.46
CA GLY A 863 -46.05 13.20 10.00
C GLY A 863 -47.43 13.78 10.31
N VAL A 864 -48.47 13.11 9.85
CA VAL A 864 -49.83 13.34 10.32
C VAL A 864 -50.25 12.14 11.15
N LYS A 865 -50.46 12.43 12.44
CA LYS A 865 -51.02 11.55 13.46
C LYS A 865 -52.37 10.98 13.04
N ARG A 866 -52.63 9.75 13.51
CA ARG A 866 -53.95 9.11 13.64
C ARG A 866 -55.04 10.10 14.09
N THR A 867 -56.21 10.03 13.46
CA THR A 867 -57.53 10.00 14.13
C THR A 867 -58.60 9.43 13.20
N ALA A 868 -59.58 8.78 13.82
CA ALA A 868 -60.65 7.94 13.28
C ALA A 868 -61.72 8.67 12.45
N ALA A 869 -62.29 7.95 11.48
CA ALA A 869 -63.72 7.58 11.40
C ALA A 869 -63.90 6.55 10.27
#